data_AF-A0AAD7A830-F1
#
_entry.id   AF-A0AAD7A830-F1
#
_cell.length_a   1.000
_cell.length_b   1.000
_cell.length_c   1.000
_cell.angle_alpha   90.00
_cell.angle_beta   90.00
_cell.angle_gamma   90.00
#
_symmetry.space_group_name_H-M   'P 1'
#
loop_
_entity.id
_entity.type
_entity.pdbx_description
1 polymer ?
#
loop_
_entity_poly.entity_id
_entity_poly.type
_entity_poly.pdbx_seq_one_letter_code
_entity_poly.pdbx_strand_id
1 'polypeptide(L)'
;MRQTKTSEADENLRTCLANMRFGACTPSDLEYLRTRTISRRFGHPTFEDPRFRNVSIITALNAQKDKINEIGCQKFADETNQPLVHFYSEDTLTENAASESRKPQRVRKREVLKVKRKLSTHRQQQLWDAYPCSTSEHIPGKLSLFVGMPIMIRHNDATELCITKGQEGTVVGWQESLGSQDQTILDTLFVELIKPPRPIRVPGLPLNVVALTRSTKKLWCQLPDDLVVQVSREKVLVLPNFAMTDYASQGKTREFNVIDLNNCKNHFSYYTALSRGSSSDDTLIIQGMDERKITSGIDGHLRQEFRELEMLNEITLLRYHNNLPIDVGGNNRRDILQAFQWGKGGFYEPQGLDTHARWRKGDAPLLPPDGYQGKWTLVGDDTKKRTAESKKTVGHGKRKAMVTGEQKQPKKPKVVKSGPVGLVWDPVDHSCAYDAMFTALYDIWQAHGPKWSDRLKEYGVYVSALVQGFESCRAKTERLESARDRVREMLHRTWPNDFPKGPAVTAIDDLASKIFGSVDWGVSTVKCTRCNQVVNLLGGPGFCGAQTVVYDKELHSRCKFNYGIANWLTSRRMYKANRICSNCGNGLVVTTTLDKFLPCFYLSLSDKNVLLDPAVTLNVGEKKVRYMLRAVIYSGDSHFTSRVIKPDGSVWYHDGIETGTHSEAQGSFHKADVRFLNFSVRGEVRKTAASVIYWREYE
;
A
#
# COMPACT_ATOMS: atom_id res chain seq x y z
N MET A 1 13.30 -27.29 -3.66
CA MET A 1 12.69 -27.03 -4.99
C MET A 1 11.60 -28.06 -5.23
N ARG A 2 10.58 -27.79 -6.06
CA ARG A 2 9.41 -28.70 -6.27
C ARG A 2 9.67 -29.80 -7.30
N GLN A 3 10.78 -29.68 -8.01
CA GLN A 3 11.22 -30.61 -9.03
C GLN A 3 11.65 -31.93 -8.39
N THR A 4 11.09 -33.04 -8.86
CA THR A 4 11.33 -34.39 -8.30
C THR A 4 12.28 -35.22 -9.16
N LYS A 5 12.48 -34.84 -10.42
CA LYS A 5 13.35 -35.55 -11.38
C LYS A 5 14.74 -34.88 -11.47
N THR A 6 15.73 -35.68 -11.87
CA THR A 6 17.16 -35.30 -11.91
C THR A 6 17.79 -35.41 -13.31
N SER A 7 16.99 -35.26 -14.38
CA SER A 7 17.54 -35.24 -15.74
C SER A 7 18.34 -33.95 -16.01
N GLU A 8 19.13 -33.94 -17.09
CA GLU A 8 19.81 -32.71 -17.56
C GLU A 8 18.81 -31.58 -17.83
N ALA A 9 17.65 -31.88 -18.42
CA ALA A 9 16.60 -30.91 -18.65
C ALA A 9 16.00 -30.36 -17.34
N ASP A 10 15.89 -31.19 -16.30
CA ASP A 10 15.46 -30.75 -14.97
C ASP A 10 16.51 -29.90 -14.27
N GLU A 11 17.81 -30.17 -14.49
CA GLU A 11 18.89 -29.30 -14.01
C GLU A 11 18.79 -27.92 -14.69
N ASN A 12 18.61 -27.89 -16.02
CA ASN A 12 18.40 -26.66 -16.77
C ASN A 12 17.17 -25.89 -16.27
N LEU A 13 16.07 -26.58 -15.95
CA LEU A 13 14.90 -25.96 -15.32
C LEU A 13 15.25 -25.33 -13.96
N ARG A 14 15.99 -26.06 -13.11
CA ARG A 14 16.35 -25.62 -11.76
C ARG A 14 17.29 -24.40 -11.80
N THR A 15 18.31 -24.43 -12.65
CA THR A 15 19.20 -23.29 -12.90
C THR A 15 18.42 -22.10 -13.46
N CYS A 16 17.57 -22.33 -14.46
CA CYS A 16 16.73 -21.28 -15.03
C CYS A 16 15.83 -20.62 -13.96
N LEU A 17 15.20 -21.41 -13.09
CA LEU A 17 14.35 -20.90 -12.01
C LEU A 17 15.16 -20.14 -10.95
N ALA A 18 16.35 -20.62 -10.61
CA ALA A 18 17.25 -19.93 -9.67
C ALA A 18 17.62 -18.54 -10.21
N ASN A 19 18.06 -18.46 -11.47
CA ASN A 19 18.40 -17.20 -12.12
C ASN A 19 17.17 -16.30 -12.29
N MET A 20 16.03 -16.86 -12.68
CA MET A 20 14.76 -16.14 -12.86
C MET A 20 14.25 -15.51 -11.56
N ARG A 21 14.48 -16.15 -10.40
CA ARG A 21 14.15 -15.59 -9.09
C ARG A 21 14.79 -14.21 -8.88
N PHE A 22 15.97 -14.01 -9.45
CA PHE A 22 16.72 -12.75 -9.40
C PHE A 22 16.58 -11.90 -10.66
N GLY A 23 15.69 -12.28 -11.60
CA GLY A 23 15.57 -11.63 -12.90
C GLY A 23 16.88 -11.65 -13.68
N ALA A 24 17.69 -12.68 -13.50
CA ALA A 24 19.05 -12.78 -14.02
C ALA A 24 19.24 -13.97 -14.98
N CYS A 25 18.18 -14.37 -15.70
CA CYS A 25 18.27 -15.43 -16.70
C CYS A 25 19.37 -15.13 -17.71
N THR A 26 20.15 -16.16 -18.01
CA THR A 26 21.24 -16.15 -18.99
C THR A 26 20.71 -16.49 -20.39
N PRO A 27 21.49 -16.26 -21.46
CA PRO A 27 21.12 -16.72 -22.80
C PRO A 27 20.83 -18.23 -22.87
N SER A 28 21.52 -19.04 -22.07
CA SER A 28 21.28 -20.49 -21.97
C SER A 28 19.91 -20.79 -21.35
N ASP A 29 19.51 -20.05 -20.32
CA ASP A 29 18.20 -20.20 -19.69
C ASP A 29 17.07 -19.84 -20.66
N LEU A 30 17.27 -18.78 -21.45
CA LEU A 30 16.31 -18.35 -22.47
C LEU A 30 16.17 -19.39 -23.57
N GLU A 31 17.28 -19.97 -24.03
CA GLU A 31 17.26 -21.04 -25.03
C GLU A 31 16.55 -22.28 -24.50
N TYR A 32 16.84 -22.67 -23.25
CA TYR A 32 16.13 -23.74 -22.57
C TYR A 32 14.61 -23.48 -22.53
N LEU A 33 14.16 -22.30 -22.12
CA LEU A 33 12.73 -21.97 -22.07
C LEU A 33 12.07 -22.02 -23.46
N ARG A 34 12.78 -21.63 -24.53
CA ARG A 34 12.30 -21.78 -25.91
C ARG A 34 12.10 -23.25 -26.31
N THR A 35 12.91 -24.19 -25.79
CA THR A 35 12.69 -25.63 -26.00
C THR A 35 11.40 -26.14 -25.36
N ARG A 36 10.85 -25.43 -24.37
CA ARG A 36 9.57 -25.74 -23.70
C ARG A 36 8.40 -24.94 -24.26
N THR A 37 8.66 -23.98 -25.14
CA THR A 37 7.63 -23.24 -25.87
C THR A 37 7.10 -24.09 -27.02
N ILE A 38 5.78 -24.07 -27.18
CA ILE A 38 5.09 -24.80 -28.24
C ILE A 38 5.61 -24.34 -29.61
N SER A 39 5.97 -25.32 -30.44
CA SER A 39 6.52 -25.10 -31.76
C SER A 39 6.24 -26.31 -32.65
N ARG A 40 6.17 -26.09 -33.97
CA ARG A 40 6.06 -27.17 -34.97
C ARG A 40 7.39 -27.89 -35.23
N ARG A 41 8.47 -27.49 -34.55
CA ARG A 41 9.81 -28.10 -34.70
C ARG A 41 9.86 -29.46 -33.99
N PHE A 42 10.56 -30.40 -34.60
CA PHE A 42 10.80 -31.73 -34.01
C PHE A 42 11.47 -31.59 -32.63
N GLY A 43 10.97 -32.33 -31.63
CA GLY A 43 11.48 -32.30 -30.25
C GLY A 43 10.93 -31.18 -29.35
N HIS A 44 10.11 -30.26 -29.87
CA HIS A 44 9.36 -29.30 -29.05
C HIS A 44 8.02 -29.88 -28.58
N PRO A 45 7.51 -29.43 -27.44
CA PRO A 45 6.23 -29.91 -26.96
C PRO A 45 5.06 -29.35 -27.79
N THR A 46 3.98 -30.13 -27.87
CA THR A 46 2.81 -29.86 -28.73
C THR A 46 1.51 -29.98 -27.94
N PHE A 47 0.47 -29.26 -28.37
CA PHE A 47 -0.89 -29.41 -27.83
C PHE A 47 -1.54 -30.76 -28.21
N GLU A 48 -0.95 -31.48 -29.17
CA GLU A 48 -1.42 -32.81 -29.56
C GLU A 48 -1.07 -33.88 -28.53
N ASP A 49 -0.14 -33.61 -27.61
CA ASP A 49 0.20 -34.53 -26.54
C ASP A 49 -0.98 -34.65 -25.55
N PRO A 50 -1.59 -35.85 -25.41
CA PRO A 50 -2.76 -36.05 -24.55
C PRO A 50 -2.52 -35.69 -23.08
N ARG A 51 -1.27 -35.70 -22.60
CA ARG A 51 -0.92 -35.41 -21.21
C ARG A 51 -1.23 -33.96 -20.80
N PHE A 52 -1.24 -33.04 -21.76
CA PHE A 52 -1.58 -31.63 -21.51
C PHE A 52 -3.05 -31.30 -21.75
N ARG A 53 -3.87 -32.27 -22.17
CA ARG A 53 -5.29 -32.06 -22.46
C ARG A 53 -6.06 -31.81 -21.16
N ASN A 54 -6.91 -30.78 -21.16
CA ASN A 54 -7.76 -30.39 -20.02
C ASN A 54 -6.98 -30.05 -18.73
N VAL A 55 -5.67 -29.77 -18.85
CA VAL A 55 -4.83 -29.27 -17.76
C VAL A 55 -5.05 -27.76 -17.60
N SER A 56 -5.33 -27.31 -16.37
CA SER A 56 -5.60 -25.89 -16.10
C SER A 56 -4.44 -24.98 -16.51
N ILE A 57 -4.66 -23.99 -17.36
CA ILE A 57 -3.61 -23.10 -17.88
C ILE A 57 -3.32 -22.00 -16.85
N ILE A 58 -2.05 -21.81 -16.48
CA ILE A 58 -1.63 -20.67 -15.65
C ILE A 58 -1.49 -19.44 -16.55
N THR A 59 -2.15 -18.35 -16.17
CA THR A 59 -2.14 -17.07 -16.91
C THR A 59 -1.90 -15.89 -15.96
N ALA A 60 -1.53 -14.72 -16.49
CA ALA A 60 -1.27 -13.55 -15.66
C ALA A 60 -2.53 -12.70 -15.35
N LEU A 61 -3.52 -12.70 -16.25
CA LEU A 61 -4.67 -11.80 -16.16
C LEU A 61 -5.98 -12.55 -15.90
N ASN A 62 -6.82 -12.01 -15.01
CA ASN A 62 -8.15 -12.56 -14.75
C ASN A 62 -9.02 -12.62 -16.02
N ALA A 63 -8.93 -11.62 -16.90
CA ALA A 63 -9.69 -11.60 -18.15
C ALA A 63 -9.28 -12.74 -19.11
N GLN A 64 -7.98 -13.04 -19.21
CA GLN A 64 -7.50 -14.19 -19.99
C GLN A 64 -7.99 -15.49 -19.38
N LYS A 65 -7.85 -15.64 -18.05
CA LYS A 65 -8.33 -16.80 -17.30
C LYS A 65 -9.83 -17.02 -17.51
N ASP A 66 -10.65 -15.98 -17.41
CA ASP A 66 -12.10 -16.07 -17.60
C ASP A 66 -12.45 -16.48 -19.03
N LYS A 67 -11.76 -15.92 -20.04
CA LYS A 67 -11.99 -16.30 -21.45
C LYS A 67 -11.56 -17.74 -21.74
N ILE A 68 -10.42 -18.19 -21.22
CA ILE A 68 -9.97 -19.58 -21.37
C ILE A 68 -10.91 -20.53 -20.66
N ASN A 69 -11.42 -20.17 -19.48
CA ASN A 69 -12.42 -20.97 -18.78
C ASN A 69 -13.71 -21.10 -19.56
N GLU A 70 -14.21 -20.02 -20.16
CA GLU A 70 -15.40 -20.07 -21.03
C GLU A 70 -15.20 -21.02 -22.23
N ILE A 71 -14.09 -20.87 -22.95
CA ILE A 71 -13.76 -21.74 -24.09
C ILE A 71 -13.54 -23.19 -23.64
N GLY A 72 -12.86 -23.38 -22.50
CA GLY A 72 -12.57 -24.69 -21.92
C GLY A 72 -13.84 -25.43 -21.49
N CYS A 73 -14.80 -24.73 -20.89
CA CYS A 73 -16.11 -25.29 -20.56
C CYS A 73 -16.81 -25.84 -21.79
N GLN A 74 -16.89 -25.03 -22.87
CA GLN A 74 -17.56 -25.46 -24.10
C GLN A 74 -16.84 -26.63 -24.75
N LYS A 75 -15.52 -26.52 -24.93
CA LYS A 75 -14.71 -27.58 -25.54
C LYS A 75 -14.81 -28.90 -24.77
N PHE A 76 -14.75 -28.86 -23.43
CA PHE A 76 -14.80 -30.07 -22.62
C PHE A 76 -16.20 -30.69 -22.58
N ALA A 77 -17.25 -29.88 -22.66
CA ALA A 77 -18.62 -30.33 -22.83
C ALA A 77 -18.80 -31.06 -24.18
N ASP A 78 -18.30 -30.48 -25.27
CA ASP A 78 -18.32 -31.09 -26.61
C ASP A 78 -17.51 -32.41 -26.65
N GLU A 79 -16.33 -32.43 -26.03
CA GLU A 79 -15.47 -33.64 -25.95
C GLU A 79 -16.11 -34.78 -25.17
N THR A 80 -16.91 -34.46 -24.15
CA THR A 80 -17.60 -35.46 -23.32
C THR A 80 -19.03 -35.73 -23.77
N ASN A 81 -19.49 -35.05 -24.83
CA ASN A 81 -20.85 -35.11 -25.35
C ASN A 81 -21.92 -34.85 -24.26
N GLN A 82 -21.66 -33.85 -23.39
CA GLN A 82 -22.56 -33.46 -22.30
C GLN A 82 -23.01 -32.00 -22.50
N PRO A 83 -24.29 -31.66 -22.22
CA PRO A 83 -24.75 -30.28 -22.30
C PRO A 83 -24.24 -29.45 -21.12
N LEU A 84 -23.91 -28.18 -21.37
CA LEU A 84 -23.66 -27.21 -20.31
C LEU A 84 -24.98 -26.76 -19.68
N VAL A 85 -25.09 -26.87 -18.36
CA VAL A 85 -26.22 -26.37 -17.58
C VAL A 85 -25.86 -25.01 -16.98
N HIS A 86 -26.75 -24.03 -17.15
CA HIS A 86 -26.50 -22.64 -16.75
C HIS A 86 -27.26 -22.27 -15.48
N PHE A 87 -26.52 -21.85 -14.46
CA PHE A 87 -27.07 -21.38 -13.19
C PHE A 87 -26.83 -19.90 -13.00
N TYR A 88 -27.89 -19.17 -12.69
CA TYR A 88 -27.89 -17.72 -12.56
C TYR A 88 -27.79 -17.29 -11.09
N SER A 89 -27.28 -16.09 -10.84
CA SER A 89 -27.24 -15.50 -9.49
C SER A 89 -28.57 -14.85 -9.13
N GLU A 90 -28.86 -14.81 -7.83
CA GLU A 90 -29.85 -13.89 -7.25
C GLU A 90 -29.15 -12.58 -6.90
N ASP A 91 -29.49 -11.51 -7.61
CA ASP A 91 -28.90 -10.18 -7.40
C ASP A 91 -29.93 -9.20 -6.85
N THR A 92 -29.53 -8.43 -5.84
CA THR A 92 -30.34 -7.33 -5.28
C THR A 92 -29.52 -6.05 -5.23
N LEU A 93 -30.14 -4.91 -5.59
CA LEU A 93 -29.49 -3.61 -5.47
C LEU A 93 -29.32 -3.25 -3.99
N THR A 94 -28.13 -2.82 -3.60
CA THR A 94 -27.91 -2.23 -2.28
C THR A 94 -28.42 -0.78 -2.25
N GLU A 95 -28.91 -0.30 -1.11
CA GLU A 95 -29.60 1.02 -0.96
C GLU A 95 -28.80 2.23 -1.49
N ASN A 96 -27.47 2.11 -1.60
CA ASN A 96 -26.58 3.15 -2.16
C ASN A 96 -26.51 3.18 -3.69
N ALA A 97 -27.20 2.29 -4.40
CA ALA A 97 -27.13 2.14 -5.87
C ALA A 97 -27.82 3.26 -6.67
N ALA A 98 -28.39 4.27 -6.00
CA ALA A 98 -29.00 5.44 -6.63
C ALA A 98 -28.27 6.73 -6.22
N SER A 99 -26.99 6.86 -6.57
CA SER A 99 -26.35 8.17 -6.67
C SER A 99 -26.09 8.50 -8.14
N GLU A 100 -27.19 8.67 -8.89
CA GLU A 100 -27.12 9.59 -10.02
C GLU A 100 -26.79 10.97 -9.45
N SER A 101 -25.80 11.62 -10.07
CA SER A 101 -25.30 12.95 -9.79
C SER A 101 -26.42 14.01 -9.67
N ARG A 102 -27.00 14.18 -8.48
CA ARG A 102 -27.80 15.36 -8.08
C ARG A 102 -27.56 15.67 -6.60
N LYS A 103 -27.36 16.96 -6.32
CA LYS A 103 -27.14 17.54 -4.99
C LYS A 103 -28.16 17.00 -3.96
N PRO A 104 -27.78 16.79 -2.68
CA PRO A 104 -28.72 16.36 -1.67
C PRO A 104 -29.68 17.51 -1.34
N GLN A 105 -30.89 17.45 -1.90
CA GLN A 105 -31.98 18.31 -1.46
C GLN A 105 -32.59 17.67 -0.21
N ARG A 106 -32.68 18.46 0.87
CA ARG A 106 -33.31 18.08 2.15
C ARG A 106 -34.71 17.49 1.89
N VAL A 107 -34.87 16.19 2.12
CA VAL A 107 -36.20 15.57 2.26
C VAL A 107 -36.29 15.01 3.68
N ARG A 108 -37.34 15.46 4.40
CA ARG A 108 -37.67 15.04 5.76
C ARG A 108 -37.90 13.52 5.80
N LYS A 109 -37.34 12.85 6.82
CA LYS A 109 -37.59 11.44 7.14
C LYS A 109 -39.10 11.17 7.20
N ARG A 110 -39.62 10.41 6.23
CA ARG A 110 -40.75 9.51 6.43
C ARG A 110 -40.19 8.10 6.46
N GLU A 111 -40.67 7.29 7.38
CA GLU A 111 -40.39 5.85 7.43
C GLU A 111 -40.77 5.23 6.08
N VAL A 112 -39.78 4.87 5.27
CA VAL A 112 -40.01 4.14 4.03
C VAL A 112 -39.72 2.67 4.32
N LEU A 113 -40.77 1.87 4.23
CA LEU A 113 -40.74 0.41 4.17
C LEU A 113 -39.59 -0.07 3.26
N LYS A 114 -38.79 -1.04 3.72
CA LYS A 114 -37.69 -1.67 2.98
C LYS A 114 -38.20 -2.39 1.72
N VAL A 115 -38.43 -1.66 0.64
CA VAL A 115 -38.71 -2.26 -0.67
C VAL A 115 -37.37 -2.62 -1.31
N LYS A 116 -37.02 -3.92 -1.35
CA LYS A 116 -35.92 -4.42 -2.18
C LYS A 116 -36.16 -3.93 -3.61
N ARG A 117 -35.35 -2.98 -4.11
CA ARG A 117 -35.48 -2.49 -5.49
C ARG A 117 -35.10 -3.64 -6.43
N LYS A 118 -36.08 -4.19 -7.15
CA LYS A 118 -35.90 -5.22 -8.16
C LYS A 118 -35.07 -4.64 -9.31
N LEU A 119 -34.01 -5.35 -9.74
CA LEU A 119 -33.27 -4.96 -10.94
C LEU A 119 -34.18 -5.04 -12.16
N SER A 120 -33.98 -4.16 -13.14
CA SER A 120 -34.63 -4.34 -14.44
C SER A 120 -34.07 -5.59 -15.13
N THR A 121 -34.91 -6.29 -15.88
CA THR A 121 -34.52 -7.52 -16.62
C THR A 121 -33.29 -7.30 -17.50
N HIS A 122 -33.21 -6.14 -18.17
CA HIS A 122 -32.05 -5.78 -18.99
C HIS A 122 -30.75 -5.68 -18.17
N ARG A 123 -30.78 -4.99 -17.01
CA ARG A 123 -29.59 -4.87 -16.14
C ARG A 123 -29.21 -6.21 -15.53
N GLN A 124 -30.19 -7.02 -15.17
CA GLN A 124 -29.94 -8.37 -14.66
C GLN A 124 -29.22 -9.24 -15.70
N GLN A 125 -29.65 -9.17 -16.96
CA GLN A 125 -29.00 -9.88 -18.06
C GLN A 125 -27.53 -9.45 -18.23
N GLN A 126 -27.27 -8.13 -18.22
CA GLN A 126 -25.89 -7.62 -18.28
C GLN A 126 -25.02 -8.12 -17.11
N LEU A 127 -25.59 -8.23 -15.92
CA LEU A 127 -24.89 -8.77 -14.75
C LEU A 127 -24.62 -10.27 -14.83
N TRP A 128 -25.49 -11.03 -15.50
CA TRP A 128 -25.28 -12.46 -15.76
C TRP A 128 -24.24 -12.71 -16.85
N ASP A 129 -24.18 -11.85 -17.87
CA ASP A 129 -23.22 -11.97 -18.97
C ASP A 129 -21.86 -11.33 -18.68
N ALA A 130 -21.75 -10.55 -17.60
CA ALA A 130 -20.48 -9.99 -17.17
C ALA A 130 -19.48 -11.08 -16.75
N TYR A 131 -18.25 -10.98 -17.28
CA TYR A 131 -17.15 -11.84 -16.85
C TYR A 131 -16.81 -11.62 -15.37
N PRO A 132 -16.36 -12.67 -14.64
CA PRO A 132 -15.93 -12.53 -13.24
C PRO A 132 -14.92 -11.40 -13.02
N CYS A 133 -13.99 -11.18 -13.94
CA CYS A 133 -12.99 -10.11 -13.86
C CYS A 133 -13.58 -8.70 -13.77
N SER A 134 -14.81 -8.49 -14.23
CA SER A 134 -15.54 -7.21 -14.17
C SER A 134 -16.22 -6.97 -12.82
N THR A 135 -16.01 -7.87 -11.85
CA THR A 135 -16.54 -7.75 -10.49
C THR A 135 -15.41 -7.65 -9.47
N SER A 136 -15.61 -6.88 -8.40
CA SER A 136 -14.59 -6.66 -7.34
C SER A 136 -14.18 -7.94 -6.62
N GLU A 137 -15.08 -8.92 -6.50
CA GLU A 137 -14.84 -10.19 -5.80
C GLU A 137 -14.58 -11.38 -6.74
N HIS A 138 -14.58 -11.16 -8.06
CA HIS A 138 -14.46 -12.22 -9.08
C HIS A 138 -15.53 -13.32 -8.99
N ILE A 139 -16.79 -12.91 -8.73
CA ILE A 139 -17.94 -13.81 -8.59
C ILE A 139 -18.80 -13.72 -9.85
N PRO A 140 -19.02 -14.82 -10.59
CA PRO A 140 -19.79 -14.82 -11.84
C PRO A 140 -21.27 -14.54 -11.57
N GLY A 141 -21.96 -13.87 -12.50
CA GLY A 141 -23.42 -13.83 -12.51
C GLY A 141 -24.02 -15.14 -13.02
N LYS A 142 -23.47 -15.67 -14.11
CA LYS A 142 -23.81 -16.97 -14.71
C LYS A 142 -22.69 -17.98 -14.48
N LEU A 143 -23.03 -19.16 -13.97
CA LEU A 143 -22.11 -20.28 -13.79
C LEU A 143 -22.59 -21.45 -14.64
N SER A 144 -21.78 -21.87 -15.60
CA SER A 144 -22.06 -23.01 -16.48
C SER A 144 -21.32 -24.25 -15.97
N LEU A 145 -22.01 -25.36 -15.75
CA LEU A 145 -21.45 -26.60 -15.21
C LEU A 145 -21.98 -27.83 -15.95
N PHE A 146 -21.29 -28.95 -15.79
CA PHE A 146 -21.77 -30.30 -16.04
C PHE A 146 -21.04 -31.29 -15.13
N VAL A 147 -21.53 -32.53 -15.01
CA VAL A 147 -20.90 -33.56 -14.15
C VAL A 147 -19.54 -33.97 -14.70
N GLY A 148 -18.52 -34.01 -13.85
CA GLY A 148 -17.13 -34.27 -14.23
C GLY A 148 -16.33 -33.01 -14.57
N MET A 149 -16.94 -31.82 -14.56
CA MET A 149 -16.23 -30.58 -14.91
C MET A 149 -15.25 -30.14 -13.80
N PRO A 150 -14.01 -29.74 -14.13
CA PRO A 150 -13.06 -29.21 -13.15
C PRO A 150 -13.45 -27.80 -12.69
N ILE A 151 -13.45 -27.59 -11.38
CA ILE A 151 -13.74 -26.31 -10.74
C ILE A 151 -12.69 -25.96 -9.68
N MET A 152 -12.71 -24.69 -9.27
CA MET A 152 -11.92 -24.16 -8.16
C MET A 152 -12.83 -23.43 -7.19
N ILE A 153 -12.71 -23.77 -5.91
CA ILE A 153 -13.44 -23.14 -4.81
C ILE A 153 -12.91 -21.71 -4.60
N ARG A 154 -13.81 -20.74 -4.41
CA ARG A 154 -13.47 -19.31 -4.30
C ARG A 154 -13.71 -18.71 -2.93
N HIS A 155 -14.22 -19.49 -1.98
CA HIS A 155 -14.46 -19.07 -0.60
C HIS A 155 -13.91 -20.08 0.42
N ASN A 156 -13.65 -19.59 1.64
CA ASN A 156 -13.29 -20.43 2.76
C ASN A 156 -14.57 -20.68 3.55
N ASP A 157 -15.23 -21.82 3.32
CA ASP A 157 -16.49 -22.13 4.00
C ASP A 157 -16.23 -22.98 5.26
N ALA A 158 -15.38 -24.01 5.13
CA ALA A 158 -15.05 -24.94 6.20
C ALA A 158 -13.63 -25.49 6.00
N THR A 159 -12.65 -24.86 6.64
CA THR A 159 -11.22 -25.21 6.49
C THR A 159 -10.93 -26.64 6.95
N GLU A 160 -11.64 -27.11 7.96
CA GLU A 160 -11.60 -28.46 8.49
C GLU A 160 -12.09 -29.47 7.45
N LEU A 161 -13.07 -29.12 6.62
CA LEU A 161 -13.52 -29.98 5.52
C LEU A 161 -12.69 -29.78 4.23
N CYS A 162 -11.56 -29.08 4.33
CA CYS A 162 -10.73 -28.68 3.20
C CYS A 162 -11.46 -27.82 2.17
N ILE A 163 -12.60 -27.20 2.54
CA ILE A 163 -13.36 -26.27 1.70
C ILE A 163 -12.70 -24.90 1.82
N THR A 164 -11.66 -24.71 1.02
CA THR A 164 -10.81 -23.51 1.07
C THR A 164 -10.68 -22.86 -0.30
N LYS A 165 -10.48 -21.55 -0.30
CA LYS A 165 -10.25 -20.75 -1.50
C LYS A 165 -8.99 -21.25 -2.22
N GLY A 166 -9.18 -21.72 -3.45
CA GLY A 166 -8.12 -22.27 -4.29
C GLY A 166 -8.02 -23.79 -4.25
N GLN A 167 -8.82 -24.50 -3.45
CA GLN A 167 -8.97 -25.95 -3.52
C GLN A 167 -9.60 -26.32 -4.87
N GLU A 168 -9.02 -27.29 -5.54
CA GLU A 168 -9.48 -27.82 -6.83
C GLU A 168 -10.42 -29.00 -6.58
N GLY A 169 -11.38 -29.18 -7.47
CA GLY A 169 -12.32 -30.28 -7.39
C GLY A 169 -13.04 -30.55 -8.70
N THR A 170 -13.81 -31.62 -8.72
CA THR A 170 -14.59 -32.08 -9.86
C THR A 170 -16.07 -32.07 -9.48
N VAL A 171 -16.92 -31.57 -10.36
CA VAL A 171 -18.38 -31.57 -10.14
C VAL A 171 -18.90 -33.01 -10.12
N VAL A 172 -19.62 -33.39 -9.06
CA VAL A 172 -20.25 -34.72 -8.92
C VAL A 172 -21.76 -34.64 -9.18
N GLY A 173 -22.38 -33.51 -8.85
CA GLY A 173 -23.80 -33.28 -9.04
C GLY A 173 -24.24 -32.00 -8.34
N TRP A 174 -25.53 -31.69 -8.39
CA TRP A 174 -26.07 -30.48 -7.77
C TRP A 174 -27.55 -30.62 -7.43
N GLN A 175 -28.04 -29.65 -6.67
CA GLN A 175 -29.45 -29.35 -6.47
C GLN A 175 -29.73 -27.95 -7.01
N GLU A 176 -30.89 -27.79 -7.64
CA GLU A 176 -31.32 -26.56 -8.27
C GLU A 176 -32.76 -26.22 -7.91
N SER A 177 -33.09 -24.93 -8.02
CA SER A 177 -34.44 -24.41 -7.83
C SER A 177 -34.69 -23.22 -8.77
N LEU A 178 -35.91 -22.71 -8.77
CA LEU A 178 -36.28 -21.49 -9.50
C LEU A 178 -36.06 -20.26 -8.63
N GLY A 179 -35.40 -19.26 -9.20
CA GLY A 179 -35.15 -17.95 -8.60
C GLY A 179 -36.35 -16.99 -8.69
N SER A 180 -36.13 -15.76 -8.24
CA SER A 180 -37.12 -14.67 -8.18
C SER A 180 -37.55 -14.08 -9.53
N GLN A 181 -36.90 -14.51 -10.61
CA GLN A 181 -37.20 -14.17 -12.01
C GLN A 181 -37.38 -15.43 -12.87
N ASP A 182 -37.79 -16.55 -12.26
CA ASP A 182 -37.99 -17.85 -12.92
C ASP A 182 -36.73 -18.43 -13.60
N GLN A 183 -35.56 -17.95 -13.19
CA GLN A 183 -34.26 -18.43 -13.66
C GLN A 183 -33.77 -19.61 -12.81
N THR A 184 -33.09 -20.59 -13.43
CA THR A 184 -32.49 -21.70 -12.69
C THR A 184 -31.33 -21.21 -11.81
N ILE A 185 -31.41 -21.51 -10.52
CA ILE A 185 -30.37 -21.17 -9.54
C ILE A 185 -29.76 -22.45 -8.95
N LEU A 186 -28.47 -22.37 -8.62
CA LEU A 186 -27.72 -23.48 -8.02
C LEU A 186 -27.79 -23.39 -6.50
N ASP A 187 -28.45 -24.34 -5.85
CA ASP A 187 -28.62 -24.37 -4.38
C ASP A 187 -27.41 -24.98 -3.68
N THR A 188 -27.09 -26.19 -4.10
CA THR A 188 -26.02 -27.00 -3.53
C THR A 188 -25.23 -27.62 -4.66
N LEU A 189 -23.92 -27.46 -4.64
CA LEU A 189 -23.00 -28.13 -5.55
C LEU A 189 -22.22 -29.21 -4.81
N PHE A 190 -22.26 -30.44 -5.29
CA PHE A 190 -21.44 -31.53 -4.79
C PHE A 190 -20.14 -31.59 -5.57
N VAL A 191 -19.01 -31.50 -4.86
CA VAL A 191 -17.67 -31.44 -5.43
C VAL A 191 -16.80 -32.51 -4.82
N GLU A 192 -16.16 -33.33 -5.65
CA GLU A 192 -15.08 -34.21 -5.24
C GLU A 192 -13.77 -33.42 -5.19
N LEU A 193 -13.14 -33.33 -4.02
CA LEU A 193 -11.90 -32.59 -3.84
C LEU A 193 -10.71 -33.35 -4.42
N ILE A 194 -9.90 -32.67 -5.24
CA ILE A 194 -8.68 -33.23 -5.81
C ILE A 194 -7.52 -33.08 -4.82
N LYS A 195 -6.90 -34.21 -4.44
CA LYS A 195 -5.73 -34.28 -3.54
C LYS A 195 -5.87 -33.37 -2.30
N PRO A 196 -6.97 -33.46 -1.52
CA PRO A 196 -7.11 -32.64 -0.32
C PRO A 196 -5.99 -32.98 0.70
N PRO A 197 -5.59 -32.03 1.57
CA PRO A 197 -4.54 -32.27 2.58
C PRO A 197 -4.80 -33.46 3.50
N ARG A 198 -6.07 -33.82 3.69
CA ARG A 198 -6.52 -35.00 4.41
C ARG A 198 -7.78 -35.58 3.74
N PRO A 199 -8.01 -36.90 3.82
CA PRO A 199 -9.26 -37.48 3.35
C PRO A 199 -10.46 -36.91 4.12
N ILE A 200 -11.51 -36.54 3.39
CA ILE A 200 -12.74 -35.99 3.96
C ILE A 200 -13.87 -36.99 3.75
N ARG A 201 -14.67 -37.25 4.79
CA ARG A 201 -15.84 -38.11 4.70
C ARG A 201 -17.00 -37.45 5.41
N VAL A 202 -17.95 -36.93 4.64
CA VAL A 202 -19.21 -36.40 5.16
C VAL A 202 -20.23 -37.54 5.19
N PRO A 203 -20.96 -37.78 6.30
CA PRO A 203 -21.98 -38.82 6.35
C PRO A 203 -22.97 -38.70 5.19
N GLY A 204 -23.21 -39.80 4.47
CA GLY A 204 -24.10 -39.83 3.31
C GLY A 204 -23.47 -39.42 1.98
N LEU A 205 -22.22 -38.92 1.95
CA LEU A 205 -21.49 -38.60 0.73
C LEU A 205 -20.30 -39.54 0.49
N PRO A 206 -19.87 -39.75 -0.77
CA PRO A 206 -18.64 -40.47 -1.07
C PRO A 206 -17.40 -39.80 -0.45
N LEU A 207 -16.29 -40.53 -0.44
CA LEU A 207 -15.00 -40.02 0.03
C LEU A 207 -14.60 -38.76 -0.75
N ASN A 208 -14.12 -37.75 -0.04
CA ASN A 208 -13.70 -36.44 -0.55
C ASN A 208 -14.80 -35.62 -1.25
N VAL A 209 -16.06 -36.05 -1.19
CA VAL A 209 -17.18 -35.27 -1.72
C VAL A 209 -17.72 -34.34 -0.64
N VAL A 210 -17.80 -33.06 -0.97
CA VAL A 210 -18.32 -32.00 -0.10
C VAL A 210 -19.48 -31.26 -0.79
N ALA A 211 -20.36 -30.70 0.02
CA ALA A 211 -21.48 -29.87 -0.44
C ALA A 211 -21.14 -28.38 -0.27
N LEU A 212 -21.25 -27.61 -1.35
CA LEU A 212 -21.07 -26.16 -1.37
C LEU A 212 -22.42 -25.49 -1.57
N THR A 213 -22.84 -24.67 -0.61
CA THR A 213 -24.13 -23.98 -0.65
C THR A 213 -23.98 -22.53 -1.09
N ARG A 214 -25.11 -21.89 -1.42
CA ARG A 214 -25.14 -20.47 -1.77
C ARG A 214 -24.63 -19.60 -0.63
N SER A 215 -23.85 -18.59 -1.00
CA SER A 215 -23.39 -17.53 -0.09
C SER A 215 -23.70 -16.17 -0.68
N THR A 216 -24.05 -15.23 0.20
CA THR A 216 -24.33 -13.84 -0.20
C THR A 216 -23.08 -12.97 -0.04
N LYS A 217 -22.69 -12.26 -1.10
CA LYS A 217 -21.58 -11.31 -1.12
C LYS A 217 -22.01 -9.98 -1.70
N LYS A 218 -21.59 -8.89 -1.07
CA LYS A 218 -21.71 -7.53 -1.62
C LYS A 218 -20.51 -7.28 -2.52
N LEU A 219 -20.75 -6.86 -3.75
CA LEU A 219 -19.69 -6.63 -4.73
C LEU A 219 -20.06 -5.50 -5.69
N TRP A 220 -19.02 -4.88 -6.27
CA TRP A 220 -19.15 -3.90 -7.31
C TRP A 220 -19.03 -4.59 -8.67
N CYS A 221 -19.96 -4.29 -9.58
CA CYS A 221 -20.00 -4.78 -10.96
C CYS A 221 -19.79 -3.61 -11.92
N GLN A 222 -18.78 -3.70 -12.78
CA GLN A 222 -18.65 -2.81 -13.94
C GLN A 222 -19.48 -3.37 -15.10
N LEU A 223 -20.43 -2.59 -15.59
CA LEU A 223 -21.29 -2.91 -16.72
C LEU A 223 -20.65 -2.50 -18.07
N PRO A 224 -21.15 -2.98 -19.22
CA PRO A 224 -20.62 -2.63 -20.54
C PRO A 224 -20.66 -1.13 -20.89
N ASP A 225 -21.49 -0.35 -20.20
CA ASP A 225 -21.61 1.11 -20.32
C ASP A 225 -20.70 1.88 -19.34
N ASP A 226 -19.72 1.20 -18.75
CA ASP A 226 -18.82 1.70 -17.69
C ASP A 226 -19.50 2.12 -16.39
N LEU A 227 -20.82 1.90 -16.26
CA LEU A 227 -21.52 2.11 -15.00
C LEU A 227 -21.06 1.07 -13.98
N VAL A 228 -20.71 1.53 -12.78
CA VAL A 228 -20.37 0.65 -11.66
C VAL A 228 -21.55 0.58 -10.70
N VAL A 229 -22.10 -0.62 -10.52
CA VAL A 229 -23.27 -0.86 -9.66
C VAL A 229 -22.87 -1.74 -8.49
N GLN A 230 -23.33 -1.37 -7.28
CA GLN A 230 -23.18 -2.21 -6.10
C GLN A 230 -24.38 -3.15 -5.97
N VAL A 231 -24.10 -4.46 -5.95
CA VAL A 231 -25.11 -5.51 -5.80
C VAL A 231 -24.77 -6.43 -4.63
N SER A 232 -25.82 -6.97 -4.00
CA SER A 232 -25.71 -8.13 -3.13
C SER A 232 -26.08 -9.36 -3.95
N ARG A 233 -25.08 -10.18 -4.25
CA ARG A 233 -25.16 -11.39 -5.08
C ARG A 233 -25.16 -12.63 -4.22
N GLU A 234 -26.14 -13.49 -4.42
CA GLU A 234 -26.23 -14.80 -3.79
C GLU A 234 -25.94 -15.90 -4.82
N LYS A 235 -24.91 -16.72 -4.55
CA LYS A 235 -24.45 -17.79 -5.44
C LYS A 235 -23.53 -18.78 -4.73
N VAL A 236 -23.39 -20.00 -5.25
CA VAL A 236 -22.28 -20.91 -4.90
C VAL A 236 -20.96 -20.34 -5.42
N LEU A 237 -19.95 -20.26 -4.55
CA LEU A 237 -18.70 -19.52 -4.81
C LEU A 237 -17.61 -20.43 -5.41
N VAL A 238 -17.80 -20.82 -6.67
CA VAL A 238 -16.83 -21.58 -7.48
C VAL A 238 -16.60 -20.92 -8.85
N LEU A 239 -15.50 -21.28 -9.50
CA LEU A 239 -15.22 -20.97 -10.91
C LEU A 239 -14.77 -22.23 -11.65
N PRO A 240 -15.00 -22.35 -12.96
CA PRO A 240 -14.33 -23.37 -13.78
C PRO A 240 -12.80 -23.26 -13.65
N ASN A 241 -12.11 -24.39 -13.80
CA ASN A 241 -10.67 -24.49 -13.61
C ASN A 241 -9.95 -25.09 -14.83
N PHE A 242 -10.26 -24.58 -16.02
CA PHE A 242 -9.44 -24.78 -17.23
C PHE A 242 -8.33 -23.73 -17.34
N ALA A 243 -8.42 -22.65 -16.56
CA ALA A 243 -7.36 -21.70 -16.32
C ALA A 243 -7.41 -21.15 -14.90
N MET A 244 -6.24 -20.78 -14.40
CA MET A 244 -6.03 -20.08 -13.14
C MET A 244 -5.03 -18.94 -13.34
N THR A 245 -5.04 -17.96 -12.43
CA THR A 245 -3.99 -16.95 -12.42
C THR A 245 -2.71 -17.48 -11.77
N ASP A 246 -1.56 -16.90 -12.11
CA ASP A 246 -0.29 -17.11 -11.43
C ASP A 246 -0.42 -16.95 -9.90
N TYR A 247 -1.13 -15.92 -9.44
CA TYR A 247 -1.47 -15.73 -8.03
C TYR A 247 -2.29 -16.91 -7.45
N ALA A 248 -3.31 -17.38 -8.16
CA ALA A 248 -4.12 -18.52 -7.71
C ALA A 248 -3.36 -19.86 -7.74
N SER A 249 -2.31 -19.94 -8.54
CA SER A 249 -1.42 -21.11 -8.62
C SER A 249 -0.41 -21.19 -7.47
N GLN A 250 -0.18 -20.08 -6.74
CA GLN A 250 0.82 -20.02 -5.68
C GLN A 250 0.56 -21.10 -4.61
N GLY A 251 1.64 -21.75 -4.17
CA GLY A 251 1.56 -22.83 -3.18
C GLY A 251 1.27 -24.22 -3.77
N LYS A 252 0.74 -24.32 -4.99
CA LYS A 252 0.43 -25.60 -5.65
C LYS A 252 1.67 -26.23 -6.31
N THR A 253 1.74 -27.56 -6.31
CA THR A 253 2.65 -28.35 -7.15
C THR A 253 1.82 -29.00 -8.23
N ARG A 254 2.27 -28.91 -9.48
CA ARG A 254 1.56 -29.42 -10.63
C ARG A 254 2.43 -30.43 -11.35
N GLU A 255 1.84 -31.60 -11.59
CA GLU A 255 2.46 -32.66 -12.38
C GLU A 255 2.66 -32.18 -13.81
N PHE A 256 1.56 -31.79 -14.48
CA PHE A 256 1.57 -31.12 -15.77
C PHE A 256 1.37 -29.60 -15.58
N ASN A 257 2.32 -28.81 -16.06
CA ASN A 257 2.38 -27.37 -15.88
C ASN A 257 2.27 -26.65 -17.22
N VAL A 258 1.05 -26.29 -17.60
CA VAL A 258 0.75 -25.53 -18.82
C VAL A 258 0.61 -24.05 -18.49
N ILE A 259 1.35 -23.19 -19.19
CA ILE A 259 1.52 -21.78 -18.81
C ILE A 259 1.47 -20.87 -20.03
N ASP A 260 0.76 -19.75 -19.91
CA ASP A 260 0.88 -18.59 -20.80
C ASP A 260 1.66 -17.47 -20.09
N LEU A 261 2.86 -17.19 -20.60
CA LEU A 261 3.79 -16.22 -20.02
C LEU A 261 3.65 -14.80 -20.61
N ASN A 262 2.91 -14.63 -21.71
CA ASN A 262 2.93 -13.41 -22.52
C ASN A 262 2.60 -12.16 -21.70
N ASN A 263 1.57 -12.25 -20.85
CA ASN A 263 1.08 -11.14 -20.02
C ASN A 263 1.67 -11.10 -18.60
N CYS A 264 2.64 -11.95 -18.27
CA CYS A 264 3.30 -11.92 -16.97
C CYS A 264 3.98 -10.55 -16.75
N LYS A 265 3.76 -9.96 -15.57
CA LYS A 265 4.11 -8.54 -15.32
C LYS A 265 5.60 -8.31 -15.05
N ASN A 266 6.26 -9.25 -14.37
CA ASN A 266 7.64 -9.15 -13.90
C ASN A 266 8.22 -10.55 -13.67
N HIS A 267 9.53 -10.66 -13.40
CA HIS A 267 10.18 -11.96 -13.17
C HIS A 267 9.54 -12.80 -12.05
N PHE A 268 8.89 -12.20 -11.04
CA PHE A 268 8.18 -12.96 -10.01
C PHE A 268 6.95 -13.69 -10.55
N SER A 269 6.21 -13.06 -11.47
CA SER A 269 5.06 -13.68 -12.14
C SER A 269 5.51 -14.88 -12.98
N TYR A 270 6.58 -14.71 -13.76
CA TYR A 270 7.22 -15.80 -14.51
C TYR A 270 7.68 -16.94 -13.59
N TYR A 271 8.45 -16.60 -12.54
CA TYR A 271 8.95 -17.56 -11.57
C TYR A 271 7.82 -18.30 -10.86
N THR A 272 6.77 -17.59 -10.45
CA THR A 272 5.62 -18.20 -9.75
C THR A 272 4.95 -19.24 -10.62
N ALA A 273 4.67 -18.92 -11.90
CA ALA A 273 4.04 -19.83 -12.84
C ALA A 273 4.92 -21.04 -13.18
N LEU A 274 6.20 -20.82 -13.53
CA LEU A 274 7.11 -21.91 -13.93
C LEU A 274 7.50 -22.81 -12.76
N SER A 275 7.68 -22.24 -11.55
CA SER A 275 8.05 -23.02 -10.36
C SER A 275 6.97 -23.96 -9.84
N ARG A 276 5.76 -23.96 -10.44
CA ARG A 276 4.70 -24.92 -10.08
C ARG A 276 4.98 -26.32 -10.62
N GLY A 277 5.71 -26.42 -11.74
CA GLY A 277 6.00 -27.69 -12.40
C GLY A 277 6.98 -28.57 -11.64
N SER A 278 6.69 -29.87 -11.58
CA SER A 278 7.55 -30.88 -10.95
C SER A 278 8.64 -31.46 -11.87
N SER A 279 8.57 -31.22 -13.18
CA SER A 279 9.61 -31.63 -14.13
C SER A 279 9.68 -30.71 -15.36
N SER A 280 10.80 -30.78 -16.08
CA SER A 280 11.00 -30.10 -17.38
C SER A 280 10.11 -30.67 -18.48
N ASP A 281 9.99 -32.00 -18.57
CA ASP A 281 9.21 -32.68 -19.61
C ASP A 281 7.70 -32.44 -19.50
N ASP A 282 7.23 -32.22 -18.27
CA ASP A 282 5.83 -31.97 -17.99
C ASP A 282 5.51 -30.45 -17.92
N THR A 283 6.43 -29.60 -18.39
CA THR A 283 6.25 -28.14 -18.49
C THR A 283 6.03 -27.70 -19.95
N LEU A 284 4.92 -27.00 -20.19
CA LEU A 284 4.50 -26.51 -21.51
C LEU A 284 4.28 -24.99 -21.47
N ILE A 285 4.96 -24.25 -22.36
CA ILE A 285 4.79 -22.80 -22.51
C ILE A 285 4.03 -22.51 -23.80
N ILE A 286 2.86 -21.87 -23.70
CA ILE A 286 1.95 -21.67 -24.84
C ILE A 286 2.46 -20.60 -25.81
N GLN A 287 2.89 -19.45 -25.29
CA GLN A 287 3.28 -18.29 -26.07
C GLN A 287 4.66 -17.79 -25.67
N GLY A 288 5.23 -16.91 -26.51
CA GLY A 288 6.50 -16.26 -26.25
C GLY A 288 6.52 -15.46 -24.94
N MET A 289 7.72 -15.06 -24.56
CA MET A 289 8.03 -14.36 -23.31
C MET A 289 8.74 -13.05 -23.58
N ASP A 290 8.55 -12.08 -22.71
CA ASP A 290 9.33 -10.85 -22.69
C ASP A 290 10.61 -11.09 -21.89
N GLU A 291 11.68 -11.43 -22.61
CA GLU A 291 12.98 -11.80 -22.04
C GLU A 291 13.54 -10.71 -21.13
N ARG A 292 13.26 -9.43 -21.41
CA ARG A 292 13.75 -8.30 -20.59
C ARG A 292 13.24 -8.41 -19.16
N LYS A 293 12.02 -8.90 -18.95
CA LYS A 293 11.44 -9.02 -17.61
C LYS A 293 12.18 -10.01 -16.72
N ILE A 294 12.86 -10.99 -17.29
CA ILE A 294 13.58 -12.05 -16.58
C ILE A 294 15.11 -11.94 -16.67
N THR A 295 15.63 -10.90 -17.34
CA THR A 295 17.07 -10.60 -17.45
C THR A 295 17.49 -9.23 -16.90
N SER A 296 16.55 -8.37 -16.49
CA SER A 296 16.84 -7.00 -16.01
C SER A 296 17.38 -6.90 -14.57
N GLY A 297 17.48 -8.02 -13.85
CA GLY A 297 17.86 -8.07 -12.44
C GLY A 297 16.74 -7.64 -11.49
N ILE A 298 16.98 -7.88 -10.20
CA ILE A 298 16.09 -7.43 -9.11
C ILE A 298 16.36 -6.00 -8.67
N ASP A 299 15.33 -5.36 -8.13
CA ASP A 299 15.39 -4.03 -7.54
C ASP A 299 16.40 -3.92 -6.38
N GLY A 300 16.94 -2.72 -6.15
CA GLY A 300 17.92 -2.47 -5.09
C GLY A 300 17.39 -2.76 -3.70
N HIS A 301 16.11 -2.48 -3.42
CA HIS A 301 15.51 -2.79 -2.13
C HIS A 301 15.40 -4.30 -1.90
N LEU A 302 15.14 -5.07 -2.97
CA LEU A 302 15.08 -6.52 -2.85
C LEU A 302 16.48 -7.13 -2.67
N ARG A 303 17.50 -6.60 -3.36
CA ARG A 303 18.89 -7.01 -3.11
C ARG A 303 19.28 -6.77 -1.65
N GLN A 304 18.90 -5.62 -1.10
CA GLN A 304 19.10 -5.31 0.31
C GLN A 304 18.41 -6.33 1.22
N GLU A 305 17.13 -6.63 0.99
CA GLU A 305 16.39 -7.62 1.79
C GLU A 305 17.06 -9.00 1.78
N PHE A 306 17.50 -9.49 0.62
CA PHE A 306 18.23 -10.76 0.53
C PHE A 306 19.55 -10.75 1.32
N ARG A 307 20.34 -9.67 1.23
CA ARG A 307 21.56 -9.51 2.03
C ARG A 307 21.27 -9.54 3.52
N GLU A 308 20.22 -8.83 3.94
CA GLU A 308 19.80 -8.79 5.33
C GLU A 308 19.31 -10.14 5.85
N LEU A 309 18.59 -10.92 5.03
CA LEU A 309 18.19 -12.28 5.40
C LEU A 309 19.40 -13.21 5.61
N GLU A 310 20.42 -13.14 4.75
CA GLU A 310 21.65 -13.93 4.93
C GLU A 310 22.47 -13.45 6.14
N MET A 311 22.52 -12.14 6.42
CA MET A 311 23.11 -11.63 7.65
C MET A 311 22.37 -12.16 8.89
N LEU A 312 21.04 -12.17 8.88
CA LEU A 312 20.25 -12.74 9.98
C LEU A 312 20.51 -14.25 10.15
N ASN A 313 20.68 -14.98 9.05
CA ASN A 313 21.03 -16.40 9.08
C ASN A 313 22.38 -16.61 9.80
N GLU A 314 23.42 -15.84 9.43
CA GLU A 314 24.73 -15.88 10.10
C GLU A 314 24.63 -15.49 11.59
N ILE A 315 23.89 -14.42 11.91
CA ILE A 315 23.65 -14.00 13.30
C ILE A 315 22.98 -15.11 14.11
N THR A 316 22.01 -15.80 13.51
CA THR A 316 21.29 -16.90 14.14
C THR A 316 22.23 -18.07 14.42
N LEU A 317 23.10 -18.41 13.47
CA LEU A 317 24.11 -19.45 13.63
C LEU A 317 25.13 -19.09 14.72
N LEU A 318 25.66 -17.87 14.72
CA LEU A 318 26.58 -17.39 15.74
C LEU A 318 25.94 -17.40 17.13
N ARG A 319 24.67 -17.00 17.24
CA ARG A 319 23.93 -17.03 18.50
C ARG A 319 23.75 -18.46 19.00
N TYR A 320 23.40 -19.40 18.11
CA TYR A 320 23.26 -20.82 18.45
C TYR A 320 24.57 -21.41 19.01
N HIS A 321 25.71 -21.05 18.44
CA HIS A 321 27.02 -21.49 18.92
C HIS A 321 27.59 -20.66 20.07
N ASN A 322 26.83 -19.69 20.64
CA ASN A 322 27.31 -18.73 21.64
C ASN A 322 28.54 -17.92 21.21
N ASN A 323 28.72 -17.73 19.90
CA ASN A 323 29.80 -16.98 19.29
C ASN A 323 29.36 -15.61 18.77
N LEU A 324 28.09 -15.22 19.00
CA LEU A 324 27.61 -13.89 18.63
C LEU A 324 28.22 -12.85 19.57
N PRO A 325 28.88 -11.79 19.03
CA PRO A 325 29.43 -10.73 19.87
C PRO A 325 28.36 -10.06 20.74
N ILE A 326 28.73 -9.70 21.98
CA ILE A 326 27.78 -9.16 22.98
C ILE A 326 27.20 -7.79 22.58
N ASP A 327 27.89 -7.08 21.68
CA ASP A 327 27.50 -5.80 21.11
C ASP A 327 26.56 -5.92 19.90
N VAL A 328 26.36 -7.14 19.37
CA VAL A 328 25.36 -7.42 18.34
C VAL A 328 24.03 -7.74 19.03
N GLY A 329 23.35 -6.67 19.44
CA GLY A 329 22.05 -6.69 20.09
C GLY A 329 21.11 -5.63 19.52
N GLY A 330 19.84 -5.70 19.91
CA GLY A 330 18.83 -4.77 19.41
C GLY A 330 17.41 -5.23 19.73
N ASN A 331 16.47 -4.29 19.76
CA ASN A 331 15.07 -4.58 20.09
C ASN A 331 14.28 -5.06 18.86
N ASN A 332 14.81 -4.81 17.66
CA ASN A 332 14.18 -5.19 16.41
C ASN A 332 15.22 -5.71 15.40
N ARG A 333 14.74 -6.29 14.29
CA ARG A 333 15.57 -6.81 13.20
C ARG A 333 16.60 -5.80 12.70
N ARG A 334 16.22 -4.54 12.55
CA ARG A 334 17.07 -3.50 11.97
C ARG A 334 18.26 -3.18 12.89
N ASP A 335 18.04 -3.04 14.19
CA ASP A 335 19.10 -2.74 15.16
C ASP A 335 20.17 -3.84 15.17
N ILE A 336 19.73 -5.11 15.18
CA ILE A 336 20.59 -6.29 15.16
C ILE A 336 21.42 -6.32 13.87
N LEU A 337 20.78 -6.07 12.72
CA LEU A 337 21.44 -6.03 11.42
C LEU A 337 22.43 -4.87 11.30
N GLN A 338 22.09 -3.69 11.83
CA GLN A 338 22.98 -2.53 11.84
C GLN A 338 24.21 -2.78 12.70
N ALA A 339 24.04 -3.29 13.92
CA ALA A 339 25.15 -3.63 14.81
C ALA A 339 26.07 -4.68 14.18
N PHE A 340 25.48 -5.74 13.62
CA PHE A 340 26.23 -6.81 12.96
C PHE A 340 26.99 -6.34 11.71
N GLN A 341 26.30 -5.63 10.80
CA GLN A 341 26.90 -5.12 9.57
C GLN A 341 27.99 -4.11 9.87
N TRP A 342 27.81 -3.23 10.87
CA TRP A 342 28.83 -2.26 11.23
C TRP A 342 30.07 -2.93 11.83
N GLY A 343 29.90 -3.91 12.72
CA GLY A 343 31.01 -4.67 13.31
C GLY A 343 31.82 -5.49 12.31
N LYS A 344 31.17 -5.98 11.24
CA LYS A 344 31.82 -6.72 10.13
C LYS A 344 32.34 -5.81 9.00
N GLY A 345 31.89 -4.56 8.95
CA GLY A 345 32.17 -3.58 7.89
C GLY A 345 30.94 -3.33 7.02
N GLY A 346 30.69 -2.06 6.66
CA GLY A 346 29.43 -1.65 6.00
C GLY A 346 29.05 -2.45 4.74
N PHE A 347 30.05 -2.85 3.93
CA PHE A 347 29.85 -3.64 2.71
C PHE A 347 30.10 -5.14 2.91
N TYR A 348 29.92 -5.64 4.13
CA TYR A 348 30.07 -7.06 4.42
C TYR A 348 29.14 -7.92 3.55
N GLU A 349 29.67 -9.05 3.08
CA GLU A 349 28.94 -10.06 2.31
C GLU A 349 28.93 -11.38 3.10
N PRO A 350 27.76 -11.83 3.59
CA PRO A 350 27.66 -13.10 4.30
C PRO A 350 28.06 -14.30 3.45
N GLN A 351 28.59 -15.33 4.11
CA GLN A 351 28.92 -16.61 3.47
C GLN A 351 27.63 -17.33 3.05
N GLY A 352 27.34 -17.33 1.75
CA GLY A 352 26.10 -17.90 1.19
C GLY A 352 25.27 -16.91 0.36
N LEU A 353 25.66 -15.63 0.34
CA LEU A 353 24.97 -14.62 -0.44
C LEU A 353 25.04 -14.91 -1.95
N ASP A 354 23.87 -14.99 -2.57
CA ASP A 354 23.72 -15.16 -4.02
C ASP A 354 24.43 -14.01 -4.78
N THR A 355 25.15 -14.35 -5.85
CA THR A 355 25.89 -13.40 -6.67
C THR A 355 25.03 -12.24 -7.19
N HIS A 356 23.73 -12.46 -7.42
CA HIS A 356 22.82 -11.43 -7.90
C HIS A 356 22.32 -10.47 -6.80
N ALA A 357 22.46 -10.85 -5.52
CA ALA A 357 22.12 -10.04 -4.36
C ALA A 357 23.31 -9.25 -3.78
N ARG A 358 24.53 -9.48 -4.28
CA ARG A 358 25.75 -8.76 -3.90
C ARG A 358 25.66 -7.25 -4.07
N TRP A 359 26.56 -6.54 -3.39
CA TRP A 359 26.64 -5.08 -3.47
C TRP A 359 26.89 -4.59 -4.89
N ARG A 360 26.14 -3.58 -5.32
CA ARG A 360 26.34 -2.92 -6.62
C ARG A 360 26.68 -1.45 -6.45
N LYS A 361 27.25 -0.86 -7.51
CA LYS A 361 27.51 0.59 -7.58
C LYS A 361 26.19 1.35 -7.38
N GLY A 362 26.11 2.14 -6.31
CA GLY A 362 24.92 2.89 -5.91
C GLY A 362 24.12 2.28 -4.75
N ASP A 363 24.41 1.03 -4.35
CA ASP A 363 23.88 0.47 -3.11
C ASP A 363 24.61 1.13 -1.90
N ALA A 364 23.89 1.32 -0.80
CA ALA A 364 24.44 1.91 0.44
C ALA A 364 24.20 0.97 1.63
N PRO A 365 25.17 0.87 2.56
CA PRO A 365 25.03 0.05 3.77
C PRO A 365 24.01 0.68 4.74
N LEU A 366 23.53 -0.12 5.69
CA LEU A 366 22.73 0.41 6.78
C LEU A 366 23.59 1.34 7.62
N LEU A 367 23.02 2.51 7.96
CA LEU A 367 23.69 3.43 8.88
C LEU A 367 23.82 2.78 10.27
N PRO A 368 24.88 3.08 11.02
CA PRO A 368 25.06 2.55 12.37
C PRO A 368 23.93 3.00 13.29
N PRO A 369 23.66 2.27 14.39
CA PRO A 369 22.74 2.72 15.43
C PRO A 369 23.26 4.03 16.06
N ASP A 370 22.36 4.94 16.41
CA ASP A 370 22.72 6.19 17.09
C ASP A 370 23.45 5.89 18.41
N GLY A 371 24.71 6.32 18.53
CA GLY A 371 25.52 6.14 19.74
C GLY A 371 26.40 4.88 19.79
N TYR A 372 26.46 4.07 18.72
CA TYR A 372 27.33 2.90 18.66
C TYR A 372 28.83 3.29 18.61
N GLN A 373 29.61 2.87 19.61
CA GLN A 373 31.04 3.19 19.77
C GLN A 373 31.98 2.03 19.35
N GLY A 374 31.47 0.94 18.79
CA GLY A 374 32.26 -0.24 18.46
C GLY A 374 33.27 0.03 17.35
N LYS A 375 34.54 0.17 17.73
CA LYS A 375 35.69 0.00 16.83
C LYS A 375 36.08 -1.47 16.84
N TRP A 376 35.89 -2.15 15.72
CA TRP A 376 36.57 -3.41 15.45
C TRP A 376 37.55 -3.23 14.30
N THR A 377 38.71 -3.87 14.46
CA THR A 377 39.76 -4.00 13.44
C THR A 377 39.99 -5.49 13.26
N LEU A 378 40.11 -5.96 12.02
CA LEU A 378 40.52 -7.34 11.75
C LEU A 378 41.91 -7.55 12.35
N VAL A 379 42.02 -8.46 13.31
CA VAL A 379 43.31 -8.98 13.74
C VAL A 379 43.66 -10.10 12.76
N GLY A 380 44.54 -9.78 11.81
CA GLY A 380 45.33 -10.79 11.13
C GLY A 380 46.32 -11.39 12.14
N ASP A 381 46.55 -12.70 12.02
CA ASP A 381 47.52 -13.44 12.81
C ASP A 381 48.88 -12.75 12.78
N ASP A 382 49.31 -12.18 13.90
CA ASP A 382 50.73 -11.99 14.17
C ASP A 382 51.02 -12.01 15.67
N THR A 383 51.61 -13.13 16.08
CA THR A 383 52.29 -13.32 17.36
C THR A 383 53.37 -12.25 17.58
N LYS A 384 53.31 -11.49 18.70
CA LYS A 384 54.39 -11.38 19.72
C LYS A 384 54.22 -10.24 20.75
N LYS A 385 54.35 -10.65 22.02
CA LYS A 385 55.01 -10.02 23.19
C LYS A 385 54.50 -8.70 23.81
N ARG A 386 53.78 -8.88 24.93
CA ARG A 386 53.98 -8.36 26.31
C ARG A 386 54.85 -7.10 26.55
N THR A 387 54.27 -6.14 27.30
CA THR A 387 54.66 -5.65 28.67
C THR A 387 53.61 -4.58 29.08
N ALA A 388 52.74 -4.76 30.09
CA ALA A 388 52.91 -4.77 31.56
C ALA A 388 53.24 -3.40 32.20
N GLU A 389 52.26 -2.82 32.94
CA GLU A 389 52.34 -2.03 34.20
C GLU A 389 50.96 -1.37 34.46
N SER A 390 50.09 -1.83 35.38
CA SER A 390 50.09 -1.89 36.86
C SER A 390 49.76 -0.58 37.61
N LYS A 391 48.48 -0.47 37.99
CA LYS A 391 47.88 -0.08 39.31
C LYS A 391 48.40 1.14 40.11
N LYS A 392 47.43 1.94 40.61
CA LYS A 392 47.17 2.31 42.04
C LYS A 392 45.91 3.22 42.13
N THR A 393 44.76 2.76 42.64
CA THR A 393 44.21 2.79 44.04
C THR A 393 44.09 4.18 44.69
N VAL A 394 42.86 4.73 44.84
CA VAL A 394 41.96 4.79 46.04
C VAL A 394 42.20 6.01 46.97
N GLY A 395 41.14 6.74 47.33
CA GLY A 395 41.10 7.56 48.55
C GLY A 395 40.01 8.65 48.61
N HIS A 396 38.97 8.43 49.44
CA HIS A 396 37.91 9.35 49.83
C HIS A 396 38.37 10.35 50.91
N GLY A 397 37.82 11.58 50.97
CA GLY A 397 37.96 12.48 52.12
C GLY A 397 37.26 13.83 51.99
N LYS A 398 36.42 14.19 52.98
CA LYS A 398 35.51 15.34 53.02
C LYS A 398 36.11 16.61 53.67
N ARG A 399 35.58 17.75 53.21
CA ARG A 399 35.17 18.99 53.94
C ARG A 399 36.13 20.19 54.13
N LYS A 400 35.53 21.32 53.71
CA LYS A 400 35.46 22.69 54.27
C LYS A 400 36.36 23.77 53.65
N ALA A 401 35.70 24.93 53.54
CA ALA A 401 35.97 26.07 52.69
C ALA A 401 36.69 27.19 53.43
N MET A 402 37.46 28.00 52.71
CA MET A 402 37.54 29.44 52.94
C MET A 402 37.97 30.18 51.67
N VAL A 403 37.50 31.41 51.57
CA VAL A 403 37.28 32.24 50.36
C VAL A 403 38.45 33.21 50.13
N THR A 404 38.51 33.74 48.91
CA THR A 404 39.17 34.97 48.36
C THR A 404 40.35 34.66 47.43
N GLY A 405 40.44 35.16 46.19
CA GLY A 405 39.56 36.00 45.38
C GLY A 405 40.03 36.03 43.91
N GLU A 406 39.09 36.32 42.99
CA GLU A 406 39.26 36.92 41.64
C GLU A 406 40.07 36.16 40.56
N GLN A 407 39.68 36.03 39.29
CA GLN A 407 38.51 36.40 38.47
C GLN A 407 38.60 35.47 37.23
N LYS A 408 37.56 34.68 36.92
CA LYS A 408 37.36 34.10 35.57
C LYS A 408 35.92 34.26 35.15
N GLN A 409 35.76 34.88 33.98
CA GLN A 409 34.51 35.27 33.33
C GLN A 409 33.45 34.14 33.32
N PRO A 410 32.15 34.47 33.48
CA PRO A 410 31.10 33.47 33.46
C PRO A 410 30.96 32.89 32.05
N LYS A 411 31.17 31.58 31.92
CA LYS A 411 30.67 30.80 30.77
C LYS A 411 29.15 30.93 30.76
N LYS A 412 28.61 31.49 29.67
CA LYS A 412 27.17 31.60 29.42
C LYS A 412 26.48 30.25 29.68
N PRO A 413 25.31 30.23 30.34
CA PRO A 413 24.57 28.99 30.54
C PRO A 413 24.24 28.36 29.18
N LYS A 414 24.49 27.04 29.04
CA LYS A 414 23.98 26.27 27.90
C LYS A 414 22.45 26.34 27.95
N VAL A 415 21.87 27.10 27.03
CA VAL A 415 20.42 27.13 26.80
C VAL A 415 20.01 25.73 26.34
N VAL A 416 19.31 24.98 27.20
CA VAL A 416 18.58 23.77 26.79
C VAL A 416 17.44 24.26 25.89
N LYS A 417 17.49 23.96 24.59
CA LYS A 417 16.39 24.28 23.68
C LYS A 417 15.17 23.45 24.09
N SER A 418 14.08 24.09 24.51
CA SER A 418 12.81 23.42 24.77
C SER A 418 12.19 22.92 23.45
N GLY A 419 11.78 21.65 23.42
CA GLY A 419 11.05 21.06 22.30
C GLY A 419 9.64 21.66 22.14
N PRO A 420 8.92 21.31 21.06
CA PRO A 420 7.49 21.64 20.92
C PRO A 420 6.67 21.13 22.11
N VAL A 421 5.62 21.87 22.47
CA VAL A 421 4.64 21.44 23.47
C VAL A 421 3.63 20.54 22.78
N GLY A 422 3.53 19.29 23.23
CA GLY A 422 2.62 18.27 22.72
C GLY A 422 1.25 18.28 23.40
N LEU A 423 0.26 17.65 22.76
CA LEU A 423 -1.05 17.35 23.32
C LEU A 423 -1.09 15.94 23.88
N VAL A 424 -1.59 15.76 25.11
CA VAL A 424 -1.80 14.42 25.68
C VAL A 424 -3.00 13.75 25.01
N TRP A 425 -2.82 12.50 24.57
CA TRP A 425 -3.88 11.71 23.95
C TRP A 425 -5.02 11.43 24.92
N ASP A 426 -6.24 11.61 24.43
CA ASP A 426 -7.49 11.31 25.11
C ASP A 426 -7.89 9.86 24.79
N PRO A 427 -7.80 8.93 25.75
CA PRO A 427 -8.12 7.52 25.55
C PRO A 427 -9.62 7.25 25.48
N VAL A 428 -10.48 8.21 25.84
CA VAL A 428 -11.94 8.03 25.85
C VAL A 428 -12.53 8.39 24.49
N ASP A 429 -12.17 9.57 23.97
CA ASP A 429 -12.70 10.10 22.72
C ASP A 429 -11.68 10.02 21.55
N HIS A 430 -10.60 9.24 21.72
CA HIS A 430 -9.56 8.95 20.73
C HIS A 430 -9.03 10.18 19.96
N SER A 431 -8.37 11.12 20.64
CA SER A 431 -7.99 12.44 20.07
C SER A 431 -6.83 12.47 19.07
N CYS A 432 -6.21 11.34 18.72
CA CYS A 432 -4.90 11.31 18.06
C CYS A 432 -4.79 12.14 16.76
N ALA A 433 -5.85 12.20 15.95
CA ALA A 433 -5.88 13.03 14.73
C ALA A 433 -5.76 14.54 15.05
N TYR A 434 -6.42 14.99 16.12
CA TYR A 434 -6.35 16.35 16.61
C TYR A 434 -4.98 16.62 17.24
N ASP A 435 -4.46 15.69 18.03
CA ASP A 435 -3.19 15.88 18.75
C ASP A 435 -2.02 16.04 17.77
N ALA A 436 -1.95 15.19 16.74
CA ALA A 436 -0.92 15.25 15.72
C ALA A 436 -0.98 16.55 14.91
N MET A 437 -2.18 17.00 14.52
CA MET A 437 -2.35 18.23 13.72
C MET A 437 -2.18 19.50 14.55
N PHE A 438 -2.80 19.58 15.73
CA PHE A 438 -2.84 20.80 16.54
C PHE A 438 -1.53 21.03 17.29
N THR A 439 -0.78 19.98 17.66
CA THR A 439 0.59 20.13 18.16
C THR A 439 1.48 20.82 17.12
N ALA A 440 1.42 20.35 15.87
CA ALA A 440 2.14 20.96 14.77
C ALA A 440 1.72 22.42 14.54
N LEU A 441 0.41 22.69 14.46
CA LEU A 441 -0.10 24.05 14.28
C LEU A 441 0.28 24.97 15.44
N TYR A 442 0.27 24.48 16.68
CA TYR A 442 0.62 25.27 17.85
C TYR A 442 2.10 25.64 17.88
N ASP A 443 3.02 24.71 17.59
CA ASP A 443 4.46 25.04 17.53
C ASP A 443 4.75 26.07 16.42
N ILE A 444 4.15 25.88 15.25
CA ILE A 444 4.32 26.81 14.13
C ILE A 444 3.72 28.19 14.49
N TRP A 445 2.55 28.20 15.13
CA TRP A 445 1.94 29.43 15.64
C TRP A 445 2.77 30.06 16.78
N GLN A 446 3.45 29.31 17.63
CA GLN A 446 4.32 29.92 18.64
C GLN A 446 5.52 30.65 18.02
N ALA A 447 6.07 30.12 16.93
CA ALA A 447 7.23 30.71 16.25
C ALA A 447 6.91 32.06 15.58
N HIS A 448 5.73 32.19 14.96
CA HIS A 448 5.38 33.37 14.15
C HIS A 448 3.92 33.84 14.28
N GLY A 449 3.07 33.02 14.89
CA GLY A 449 1.60 33.09 14.91
C GLY A 449 0.94 34.28 15.59
N PRO A 450 1.51 34.98 16.60
CA PRO A 450 0.91 36.23 17.10
C PRO A 450 0.73 37.30 16.02
N LYS A 451 1.53 37.26 14.95
CA LYS A 451 1.41 38.14 13.77
C LYS A 451 0.49 37.58 12.68
N TRP A 452 0.22 36.27 12.71
CA TRP A 452 -0.64 35.57 11.73
C TRP A 452 -2.01 35.20 12.30
N SER A 453 -2.28 35.46 13.58
CA SER A 453 -3.54 35.12 14.26
C SER A 453 -4.74 35.59 13.46
N ASP A 454 -4.76 36.83 13.00
CA ASP A 454 -5.88 37.38 12.23
C ASP A 454 -6.05 36.66 10.88
N ARG A 455 -4.95 36.38 10.18
CA ARG A 455 -4.97 35.67 8.90
C ARG A 455 -5.34 34.19 9.04
N LEU A 456 -5.00 33.55 10.15
CA LEU A 456 -5.41 32.18 10.45
C LEU A 456 -6.87 32.12 10.87
N LYS A 457 -7.38 33.14 11.58
CA LYS A 457 -8.80 33.27 11.91
C LYS A 457 -9.67 33.35 10.64
N GLU A 458 -9.14 33.82 9.50
CA GLU A 458 -9.82 33.78 8.20
C GLU A 458 -10.09 32.35 7.68
N TYR A 459 -9.40 31.32 8.19
CA TYR A 459 -9.65 29.93 7.77
C TYR A 459 -11.01 29.40 8.23
N GLY A 460 -11.70 30.14 9.09
CA GLY A 460 -13.06 29.83 9.50
C GLY A 460 -13.18 29.68 11.01
N VAL A 461 -14.41 29.38 11.44
CA VAL A 461 -14.80 29.40 12.86
C VAL A 461 -14.00 28.42 13.73
N TYR A 462 -13.65 27.24 13.20
CA TYR A 462 -12.91 26.22 13.95
C TYR A 462 -11.45 26.65 14.19
N VAL A 463 -10.79 27.19 13.17
CA VAL A 463 -9.42 27.72 13.30
C VAL A 463 -9.40 28.96 14.16
N SER A 464 -10.42 29.82 14.05
CA SER A 464 -10.54 31.00 14.92
C SER A 464 -10.63 30.61 16.41
N ALA A 465 -11.45 29.61 16.74
CA ALA A 465 -11.52 29.06 18.10
C ALA A 465 -10.20 28.43 18.55
N LEU A 466 -9.51 27.70 17.66
CA LEU A 466 -8.20 27.10 17.94
C LEU A 466 -7.14 28.17 18.25
N VAL A 467 -7.07 29.22 17.43
CA VAL A 467 -6.12 30.33 17.60
C VAL A 467 -6.39 31.11 18.89
N GLN A 468 -7.66 31.35 19.25
CA GLN A 468 -8.01 31.95 20.54
C GLN A 468 -7.54 31.08 21.71
N GLY A 469 -7.71 29.76 21.61
CA GLY A 469 -7.17 28.81 22.57
C GLY A 469 -5.64 28.87 22.65
N PHE A 470 -4.93 28.98 21.51
CA PHE A 470 -3.48 29.16 21.48
C PHE A 470 -3.03 30.47 22.15
N GLU A 471 -3.77 31.57 21.94
CA GLU A 471 -3.55 32.86 22.60
C GLU A 471 -3.69 32.72 24.13
N SER A 472 -4.74 32.05 24.62
CA SER A 472 -4.93 31.72 26.05
C SER A 472 -3.83 30.82 26.62
N CYS A 473 -3.40 29.80 25.87
CA CYS A 473 -2.30 28.93 26.27
C CYS A 473 -0.99 29.71 26.41
N ARG A 474 -0.72 30.65 25.50
CA ARG A 474 0.45 31.53 25.58
C ARG A 474 0.38 32.49 26.78
N ALA A 475 -0.82 32.97 27.10
CA ALA A 475 -1.10 33.77 28.29
C ALA A 475 -1.10 32.94 29.59
N LYS A 476 -0.93 31.61 29.49
CA LYS A 476 -0.99 30.64 30.60
C LYS A 476 -2.32 30.64 31.36
N THR A 477 -3.40 31.02 30.69
CA THR A 477 -4.77 31.04 31.26
C THR A 477 -5.55 29.77 30.97
N GLU A 478 -5.10 28.96 29.99
CA GLU A 478 -5.75 27.72 29.56
C GLU A 478 -4.69 26.67 29.18
N ARG A 479 -5.05 25.38 29.22
CA ARG A 479 -4.21 24.28 28.72
C ARG A 479 -4.46 24.02 27.23
N LEU A 480 -3.47 23.47 26.53
CA LEU A 480 -3.58 23.20 25.09
C LEU A 480 -4.69 22.19 24.78
N GLU A 481 -4.90 21.22 25.67
CA GLU A 481 -5.97 20.23 25.58
C GLU A 481 -7.36 20.89 25.62
N SER A 482 -7.53 21.94 26.43
CA SER A 482 -8.81 22.66 26.52
C SER A 482 -9.13 23.41 25.22
N ALA A 483 -8.12 23.97 24.56
CA ALA A 483 -8.26 24.54 23.23
C ALA A 483 -8.65 23.49 22.18
N ARG A 484 -7.97 22.32 22.21
CA ARG A 484 -8.29 21.17 21.33
C ARG A 484 -9.73 20.70 21.55
N ASP A 485 -10.13 20.45 22.78
CA ASP A 485 -11.42 19.84 23.13
C ASP A 485 -12.59 20.77 22.82
N ARG A 486 -12.39 22.09 22.91
CA ARG A 486 -13.36 23.08 22.45
C ARG A 486 -13.63 22.95 20.95
N VAL A 487 -12.58 22.81 20.13
CA VAL A 487 -12.72 22.64 18.68
C VAL A 487 -13.34 21.29 18.34
N ARG A 488 -12.95 20.22 19.06
CA ARG A 488 -13.56 18.88 18.94
C ARG A 488 -15.06 18.92 19.21
N GLU A 489 -15.48 19.60 20.28
CA GLU A 489 -16.89 19.77 20.62
C GLU A 489 -17.65 20.54 19.54
N MET A 490 -17.07 21.64 19.02
CA MET A 490 -17.68 22.40 17.93
C MET A 490 -17.87 21.55 16.66
N LEU A 491 -16.87 20.75 16.32
CA LEU A 491 -16.90 19.85 15.17
C LEU A 491 -17.93 18.73 15.37
N HIS A 492 -17.93 18.06 16.52
CA HIS A 492 -18.89 17.00 16.86
C HIS A 492 -20.34 17.49 16.84
N ARG A 493 -20.62 18.67 17.43
CA ARG A 493 -21.97 19.26 17.41
C ARG A 493 -22.50 19.50 16.00
N THR A 494 -21.60 19.86 15.08
CA THR A 494 -21.99 20.18 13.71
C THR A 494 -22.04 18.93 12.82
N TRP A 495 -21.10 18.01 13.02
CA TRP A 495 -20.84 16.84 12.16
C TRP A 495 -20.53 15.61 13.04
N PRO A 496 -21.52 15.07 13.77
CA PRO A 496 -21.27 14.04 14.77
C PRO A 496 -20.81 12.69 14.20
N ASN A 497 -21.09 12.42 12.92
CA ASN A 497 -20.64 11.19 12.25
C ASN A 497 -19.19 11.27 11.79
N ASP A 498 -18.75 12.45 11.32
CA ASP A 498 -17.39 12.67 10.82
C ASP A 498 -16.40 12.91 11.97
N PHE A 499 -16.90 13.47 13.08
CA PHE A 499 -16.15 13.73 14.31
C PHE A 499 -16.89 13.11 15.50
N PRO A 500 -16.88 11.78 15.62
CA PRO A 500 -17.55 11.09 16.71
C PRO A 500 -16.88 11.34 18.07
N LYS A 501 -17.63 11.11 19.14
CA LYS A 501 -17.10 10.94 20.50
C LYS A 501 -17.12 9.46 20.88
N GLY A 502 -16.29 9.08 21.85
CA GLY A 502 -16.03 7.70 22.21
C GLY A 502 -14.92 7.05 21.37
N PRO A 503 -14.84 5.70 21.34
CA PRO A 503 -13.69 4.98 20.78
C PRO A 503 -13.63 4.97 19.25
N ALA A 504 -14.55 5.67 18.57
CA ALA A 504 -14.54 5.80 17.12
C ALA A 504 -13.42 6.77 16.70
N VAL A 505 -12.65 6.39 15.67
CA VAL A 505 -11.52 7.18 15.19
C VAL A 505 -11.96 8.28 14.22
N THR A 506 -11.31 9.43 14.30
CA THR A 506 -11.51 10.55 13.37
C THR A 506 -10.54 10.43 12.18
N ALA A 507 -11.05 10.59 10.96
CA ALA A 507 -10.21 10.70 9.77
C ALA A 507 -9.51 12.06 9.73
N ILE A 508 -8.18 12.05 9.61
CA ILE A 508 -7.39 13.28 9.64
C ILE A 508 -7.63 14.19 8.43
N ASP A 509 -8.01 13.62 7.28
CA ASP A 509 -8.33 14.37 6.07
C ASP A 509 -9.68 15.10 6.20
N ASP A 510 -10.65 14.51 6.90
CA ASP A 510 -11.92 15.18 7.22
C ASP A 510 -11.68 16.36 8.17
N LEU A 511 -10.81 16.17 9.18
CA LEU A 511 -10.37 17.26 10.06
C LEU A 511 -9.68 18.37 9.23
N ALA A 512 -8.74 18.01 8.36
CA ALA A 512 -8.03 18.96 7.51
C ALA A 512 -8.97 19.75 6.59
N SER A 513 -10.04 19.11 6.07
CA SER A 513 -11.04 19.81 5.26
C SER A 513 -11.75 20.94 6.02
N LYS A 514 -11.94 20.80 7.34
CA LYS A 514 -12.56 21.83 8.18
C LYS A 514 -11.56 22.89 8.66
N ILE A 515 -10.29 22.52 8.81
CA ILE A 515 -9.23 23.42 9.29
C ILE A 515 -8.61 24.24 8.14
N PHE A 516 -8.39 23.67 6.96
CA PHE A 516 -7.73 24.36 5.84
C PHE A 516 -8.63 24.52 4.60
N GLY A 517 -9.80 23.87 4.55
CA GLY A 517 -10.63 23.78 3.33
C GLY A 517 -11.63 24.92 3.11
N SER A 518 -11.79 25.85 4.06
CA SER A 518 -12.79 26.94 3.93
C SER A 518 -12.28 28.19 3.19
N VAL A 519 -10.99 28.20 2.79
CA VAL A 519 -10.38 29.32 2.06
C VAL A 519 -9.75 28.81 0.78
N ASP A 520 -10.17 29.42 -0.33
CA ASP A 520 -9.52 29.25 -1.62
C ASP A 520 -8.36 30.25 -1.79
N TRP A 521 -7.26 29.78 -2.36
CA TRP A 521 -6.06 30.60 -2.65
C TRP A 521 -5.83 30.86 -4.15
N GLY A 522 -6.75 30.40 -5.00
CA GLY A 522 -6.63 30.62 -6.43
C GLY A 522 -7.94 30.45 -7.20
N VAL A 523 -7.97 31.12 -8.34
CA VAL A 523 -9.10 31.14 -9.28
C VAL A 523 -8.76 30.27 -10.49
N SER A 524 -9.69 29.37 -10.84
CA SER A 524 -9.56 28.50 -12.00
C SER A 524 -10.27 29.09 -13.20
N THR A 525 -9.56 29.20 -14.33
CA THR A 525 -10.10 29.64 -15.62
C THR A 525 -10.04 28.49 -16.62
N VAL A 526 -10.99 28.43 -17.56
CA VAL A 526 -11.00 27.42 -18.62
C VAL A 526 -10.91 28.08 -19.97
N LYS A 527 -9.93 27.68 -20.78
CA LYS A 527 -9.69 28.25 -22.10
C LYS A 527 -9.61 27.15 -23.15
N CYS A 528 -10.16 27.43 -24.33
CA CYS A 528 -9.94 26.61 -25.50
C CYS A 528 -8.53 26.83 -26.05
N THR A 529 -7.82 25.74 -26.31
CA THR A 529 -6.44 25.78 -26.85
C THR A 529 -6.34 26.20 -28.32
N ARG A 530 -7.47 26.33 -29.04
CA ARG A 530 -7.51 26.75 -30.46
C ARG A 530 -8.11 28.14 -30.66
N CYS A 531 -9.33 28.36 -30.17
CA CYS A 531 -10.04 29.63 -30.40
C CYS A 531 -9.95 30.62 -29.23
N ASN A 532 -9.19 30.30 -28.17
CA ASN A 532 -9.01 31.13 -26.97
C ASN A 532 -10.29 31.54 -26.22
N GLN A 533 -11.44 30.95 -26.57
CA GLN A 533 -12.68 31.23 -25.87
C GLN A 533 -12.57 30.82 -24.40
N VAL A 534 -12.88 31.76 -23.51
CA VAL A 534 -12.98 31.52 -22.07
C VAL A 534 -14.35 30.92 -21.79
N VAL A 535 -14.37 29.73 -21.20
CA VAL A 535 -15.60 29.09 -20.74
C VAL A 535 -15.73 29.35 -19.24
N ASN A 536 -16.71 30.17 -18.85
CA ASN A 536 -17.01 30.38 -17.44
C ASN A 536 -17.61 29.09 -16.86
N LEU A 537 -16.82 28.33 -16.12
CA LEU A 537 -17.35 27.29 -15.26
C LEU A 537 -17.99 27.96 -14.04
N LEU A 538 -19.32 28.12 -14.05
CA LEU A 538 -20.06 28.35 -12.83
C LEU A 538 -19.78 27.18 -11.87
N GLY A 539 -18.99 27.44 -10.81
CA GLY A 539 -18.67 26.46 -9.77
C GLY A 539 -17.52 25.49 -10.07
N GLY A 540 -16.47 25.92 -10.80
CA GLY A 540 -15.21 25.16 -10.84
C GLY A 540 -14.63 24.94 -9.43
N PRO A 541 -13.92 23.83 -9.15
CA PRO A 541 -13.37 23.57 -7.83
C PRO A 541 -12.35 24.66 -7.50
N GLY A 542 -12.59 25.36 -6.39
CA GLY A 542 -11.61 26.24 -5.78
C GLY A 542 -10.33 25.47 -5.48
N PHE A 543 -9.19 26.13 -5.61
CA PHE A 543 -7.94 25.57 -5.13
C PHE A 543 -7.93 25.86 -3.62
N CYS A 544 -8.31 24.91 -2.79
CA CYS A 544 -8.42 25.12 -1.34
C CYS A 544 -7.10 24.80 -0.62
N GLY A 545 -6.99 25.22 0.65
CA GLY A 545 -5.81 24.99 1.47
C GLY A 545 -5.61 23.54 1.94
N ALA A 546 -6.63 22.68 1.87
CA ALA A 546 -6.51 21.23 2.07
C ALA A 546 -6.62 20.50 0.74
N GLN A 547 -5.57 19.81 0.30
CA GLN A 547 -5.62 19.03 -0.95
C GLN A 547 -5.11 17.62 -0.76
N THR A 548 -5.46 16.76 -1.71
CA THR A 548 -4.99 15.37 -1.76
C THR A 548 -4.07 15.19 -2.96
N VAL A 549 -2.83 14.78 -2.69
CA VAL A 549 -1.85 14.38 -3.70
C VAL A 549 -2.28 13.05 -4.30
N VAL A 550 -2.91 13.14 -5.47
CA VAL A 550 -3.34 11.98 -6.27
C VAL A 550 -2.33 11.66 -7.36
N TYR A 551 -2.28 10.39 -7.76
CA TYR A 551 -1.41 9.92 -8.82
C TYR A 551 -1.70 10.63 -10.15
N ASP A 552 -0.67 11.27 -10.71
CA ASP A 552 -0.72 11.94 -12.00
C ASP A 552 0.16 11.18 -13.01
N LYS A 553 -0.49 10.42 -13.91
CA LYS A 553 0.19 9.58 -14.92
C LYS A 553 1.08 10.41 -15.86
N GLU A 554 0.64 11.61 -16.25
CA GLU A 554 1.41 12.47 -17.16
C GLU A 554 2.62 13.07 -16.45
N LEU A 555 2.46 13.50 -15.20
CA LEU A 555 3.57 13.96 -14.37
C LEU A 555 4.57 12.83 -14.10
N HIS A 556 4.09 11.65 -13.73
CA HIS A 556 4.92 10.47 -13.48
C HIS A 556 5.77 10.09 -14.69
N SER A 557 5.18 10.14 -15.89
CA SER A 557 5.88 9.87 -17.16
C SER A 557 6.95 10.93 -17.46
N ARG A 558 6.66 12.22 -17.19
CA ARG A 558 7.61 13.31 -17.39
C ARG A 558 8.78 13.29 -16.40
N CYS A 559 8.52 12.92 -15.15
CA CYS A 559 9.51 12.97 -14.06
C CYS A 559 10.31 11.68 -13.85
N LYS A 560 10.16 10.66 -14.72
CA LYS A 560 10.88 9.37 -14.61
C LYS A 560 10.69 8.72 -13.23
N PHE A 561 9.43 8.40 -12.90
CA PHE A 561 8.97 7.62 -11.74
C PHE A 561 8.71 8.37 -10.42
N ASN A 562 9.53 9.33 -9.99
CA ASN A 562 9.29 10.09 -8.75
C ASN A 562 9.13 11.59 -9.02
N TYR A 563 8.28 12.29 -8.25
CA TYR A 563 8.11 13.73 -8.39
C TYR A 563 7.96 14.43 -7.04
N GLY A 564 8.47 15.66 -6.92
CA GLY A 564 8.28 16.49 -5.73
C GLY A 564 6.87 17.08 -5.62
N ILE A 565 6.51 17.54 -4.43
CA ILE A 565 5.27 18.29 -4.16
C ILE A 565 5.17 19.57 -5.01
N ALA A 566 6.28 20.26 -5.27
CA ALA A 566 6.32 21.44 -6.13
C ALA A 566 5.93 21.10 -7.58
N ASN A 567 6.39 19.95 -8.09
CA ASN A 567 6.03 19.47 -9.43
C ASN A 567 4.54 19.12 -9.49
N TRP A 568 4.02 18.46 -8.46
CA TRP A 568 2.61 18.09 -8.36
C TRP A 568 1.69 19.31 -8.25
N LEU A 569 2.02 20.29 -7.40
CA LEU A 569 1.26 21.54 -7.29
C LEU A 569 1.25 22.30 -8.61
N THR A 570 2.34 22.24 -9.38
CA THR A 570 2.41 22.86 -10.70
C THR A 570 1.52 22.13 -11.71
N SER A 571 1.56 20.79 -11.78
CA SER A 571 0.70 20.03 -12.70
C SER A 571 -0.78 20.16 -12.34
N ARG A 572 -1.12 20.17 -11.06
CA ARG A 572 -2.50 20.27 -10.59
C ARG A 572 -3.18 21.59 -10.99
N ARG A 573 -2.40 22.65 -11.11
CA ARG A 573 -2.86 23.99 -11.55
C ARG A 573 -3.09 24.10 -13.05
N MET A 574 -2.65 23.14 -13.86
CA MET A 574 -2.86 23.19 -15.31
C MET A 574 -3.09 21.80 -15.89
N TYR A 575 -4.33 21.51 -16.32
CA TYR A 575 -4.70 20.20 -16.85
C TYR A 575 -5.73 20.31 -17.97
N LYS A 576 -5.78 19.29 -18.84
CA LYS A 576 -6.80 19.17 -19.89
C LYS A 576 -8.14 18.84 -19.24
N ALA A 577 -9.16 19.64 -19.51
CA ALA A 577 -10.52 19.34 -19.06
C ALA A 577 -11.06 18.15 -19.86
N ASN A 578 -11.86 17.29 -19.22
CA ASN A 578 -12.57 16.20 -19.89
C ASN A 578 -13.82 16.71 -20.64
N ARG A 579 -13.67 17.79 -21.41
CA ARG A 579 -14.72 18.48 -22.17
C ARG A 579 -14.09 19.15 -23.40
N ILE A 580 -14.88 19.27 -24.45
CA ILE A 580 -14.52 19.96 -25.68
C ILE A 580 -15.14 21.36 -25.74
N CYS A 581 -14.50 22.25 -26.47
CA CYS A 581 -14.98 23.59 -26.75
C CYS A 581 -16.25 23.53 -27.61
N SER A 582 -17.35 24.10 -27.13
CA SER A 582 -18.63 24.15 -27.86
C SER A 582 -18.58 24.97 -29.15
N ASN A 583 -17.58 25.82 -29.35
CA ASN A 583 -17.42 26.62 -30.56
C ASN A 583 -16.58 25.94 -31.66
N CYS A 584 -15.54 25.17 -31.30
CA CYS A 584 -14.60 24.61 -32.30
C CYS A 584 -14.24 23.13 -32.11
N GLY A 585 -14.85 22.45 -31.15
CA GLY A 585 -14.63 21.02 -30.88
C GLY A 585 -13.28 20.65 -30.27
N ASN A 586 -12.36 21.60 -30.08
CA ASN A 586 -11.03 21.31 -29.54
C ASN A 586 -11.02 21.19 -28.00
N GLY A 587 -9.99 20.55 -27.46
CA GLY A 587 -9.81 20.36 -26.02
C GLY A 587 -9.70 21.67 -25.24
N LEU A 588 -10.32 21.69 -24.07
CA LEU A 588 -10.25 22.78 -23.10
C LEU A 588 -9.10 22.53 -22.10
N VAL A 589 -8.46 23.58 -21.63
CA VAL A 589 -7.46 23.53 -20.56
C VAL A 589 -7.92 24.37 -19.39
N VAL A 590 -7.86 23.78 -18.20
CA VAL A 590 -8.09 24.48 -16.93
C VAL A 590 -6.74 25.04 -16.46
N THR A 591 -6.71 26.32 -16.10
CA THR A 591 -5.54 26.98 -15.51
C THR A 591 -5.95 27.68 -14.23
N THR A 592 -5.29 27.34 -13.12
CA THR A 592 -5.50 27.91 -11.80
C THR A 592 -4.40 28.93 -11.49
N THR A 593 -4.79 30.19 -11.35
CA THR A 593 -3.92 31.28 -10.89
C THR A 593 -4.10 31.48 -9.40
N LEU A 594 -2.99 31.44 -8.65
CA LEU A 594 -3.00 31.81 -7.24
C LEU A 594 -3.00 33.32 -7.13
N ASP A 595 -3.93 33.87 -6.39
CA ASP A 595 -4.13 35.31 -6.20
C ASP A 595 -4.17 35.70 -4.70
N LYS A 596 -4.35 34.72 -3.81
CA LYS A 596 -4.29 34.90 -2.36
C LYS A 596 -3.14 34.08 -1.75
N PHE A 597 -2.45 34.65 -0.76
CA PHE A 597 -1.43 33.93 0.00
C PHE A 597 -2.07 33.27 1.22
N LEU A 598 -1.82 31.97 1.40
CA LEU A 598 -2.18 31.27 2.63
C LEU A 598 -1.04 31.36 3.65
N PRO A 599 -1.34 31.56 4.95
CA PRO A 599 -0.39 31.28 6.03
C PRO A 599 0.22 29.87 5.92
N CYS A 600 -0.62 28.87 5.66
CA CYS A 600 -0.21 27.47 5.52
C CYS A 600 -1.20 26.64 4.70
N PHE A 601 -0.78 25.47 4.27
CA PHE A 601 -1.66 24.54 3.59
C PHE A 601 -1.31 23.09 3.95
N TYR A 602 -2.29 22.23 3.77
CA TYR A 602 -2.27 20.81 4.10
C TYR A 602 -2.32 19.97 2.82
N LEU A 603 -1.49 18.93 2.77
CA LEU A 603 -1.51 17.94 1.70
C LEU A 603 -1.63 16.52 2.27
N SER A 604 -2.70 15.82 1.91
CA SER A 604 -2.84 14.37 2.09
C SER A 604 -2.02 13.64 1.03
N LEU A 605 -1.26 12.63 1.42
CA LEU A 605 -0.33 11.89 0.57
C LEU A 605 -0.95 10.55 0.15
N SER A 606 -1.77 10.56 -0.89
CA SER A 606 -2.37 9.34 -1.43
C SER A 606 -1.48 8.64 -2.47
N ASP A 607 -0.58 9.38 -3.12
CA ASP A 607 0.43 8.82 -4.03
C ASP A 607 1.73 8.47 -3.29
N LYS A 608 2.19 7.23 -3.45
CA LYS A 608 3.45 6.72 -2.87
C LYS A 608 4.71 7.19 -3.60
N ASN A 609 4.56 7.76 -4.80
CA ASN A 609 5.67 8.22 -5.65
C ASN A 609 6.06 9.70 -5.42
N VAL A 610 5.32 10.40 -4.54
CA VAL A 610 5.62 11.80 -4.23
C VAL A 610 6.78 11.90 -3.24
N LEU A 611 7.73 12.79 -3.55
CA LEU A 611 8.82 13.16 -2.67
C LEU A 611 8.45 14.44 -1.90
N LEU A 612 8.77 14.48 -0.61
CA LEU A 612 8.54 15.66 0.21
C LEU A 612 9.61 16.71 -0.11
N ASP A 613 9.18 17.88 -0.54
CA ASP A 613 10.09 19.00 -0.79
C ASP A 613 10.35 19.77 0.52
N PRO A 614 11.61 20.08 0.86
CA PRO A 614 11.90 20.95 2.01
C PRO A 614 11.24 22.32 1.95
N ALA A 615 11.10 22.84 0.74
CA ALA A 615 10.44 24.10 0.46
C ALA A 615 9.78 24.05 -0.91
N VAL A 616 8.64 24.71 -1.03
CA VAL A 616 7.92 24.91 -2.27
C VAL A 616 7.83 26.41 -2.54
N THR A 617 8.22 26.83 -3.74
CA THR A 617 8.08 28.23 -4.18
C THR A 617 6.93 28.32 -5.18
N LEU A 618 5.93 29.15 -4.87
CA LEU A 618 4.73 29.34 -5.68
C LEU A 618 4.64 30.79 -6.17
N ASN A 619 4.26 30.95 -7.43
CA ASN A 619 3.88 32.27 -7.97
C ASN A 619 2.42 32.55 -7.56
N VAL A 620 2.22 33.62 -6.80
CA VAL A 620 0.92 34.13 -6.37
C VAL A 620 0.84 35.59 -6.80
N GLY A 621 0.00 35.87 -7.81
CA GLY A 621 0.10 37.09 -8.62
C GLY A 621 1.50 37.23 -9.22
N GLU A 622 2.11 38.41 -9.05
CA GLU A 622 3.47 38.71 -9.51
C GLU A 622 4.57 38.33 -8.49
N LYS A 623 4.18 37.89 -7.29
CA LYS A 623 5.12 37.59 -6.20
C LYS A 623 5.45 36.10 -6.14
N LYS A 624 6.73 35.81 -5.89
CA LYS A 624 7.20 34.48 -5.53
C LYS A 624 7.09 34.32 -4.03
N VAL A 625 6.34 33.33 -3.57
CA VAL A 625 6.19 33.04 -2.14
C VAL A 625 6.67 31.64 -1.84
N ARG A 626 7.51 31.55 -0.82
CA ARG A 626 8.14 30.32 -0.37
C ARG A 626 7.41 29.75 0.83
N TYR A 627 7.17 28.45 0.79
CA TYR A 627 6.54 27.67 1.84
C TYR A 627 7.51 26.59 2.29
N MET A 628 7.75 26.47 3.59
CA MET A 628 8.65 25.50 4.19
C MET A 628 7.86 24.33 4.76
N LEU A 629 8.36 23.11 4.60
CA LEU A 629 7.79 21.94 5.26
C LEU A 629 7.96 22.10 6.78
N ARG A 630 6.85 22.10 7.51
CA ARG A 630 6.83 22.32 8.98
C ARG A 630 6.32 21.15 9.77
N ALA A 631 5.50 20.29 9.18
CA ALA A 631 5.08 19.08 9.85
C ALA A 631 4.83 17.93 8.88
N VAL A 632 5.07 16.72 9.38
CA VAL A 632 4.71 15.47 8.74
C VAL A 632 3.88 14.67 9.72
N ILE A 633 2.69 14.25 9.29
CA ILE A 633 1.78 13.46 10.11
C ILE A 633 1.78 12.03 9.58
N TYR A 634 1.96 11.08 10.49
CA TYR A 634 2.08 9.67 10.21
C TYR A 634 0.80 8.94 10.63
N SER A 635 0.41 7.93 9.85
CA SER A 635 -0.71 7.06 10.15
C SER A 635 -0.27 5.59 10.13
N GLY A 636 -0.81 4.82 11.06
CA GLY A 636 -0.64 3.37 11.19
C GLY A 636 -1.28 2.88 12.48
N ASP A 637 -1.82 1.66 12.47
CA ASP A 637 -2.50 1.02 13.62
C ASP A 637 -3.59 1.89 14.26
N SER A 638 -4.38 2.58 13.43
CA SER A 638 -5.47 3.47 13.88
C SER A 638 -5.02 4.60 14.82
N HIS A 639 -3.73 4.97 14.82
CA HIS A 639 -3.17 6.04 15.66
C HIS A 639 -2.30 7.01 14.85
N PHE A 640 -2.51 8.32 15.02
CA PHE A 640 -1.72 9.36 14.35
C PHE A 640 -0.61 9.91 15.24
N THR A 641 0.57 10.14 14.64
CA THR A 641 1.73 10.76 15.29
C THR A 641 2.31 11.82 14.38
N SER A 642 3.10 12.76 14.91
CA SER A 642 3.64 13.86 14.10
C SER A 642 5.13 14.07 14.30
N ARG A 643 5.78 14.59 13.26
CA ARG A 643 7.08 15.26 13.37
C ARG A 643 6.91 16.73 13.05
N VAL A 644 7.43 17.58 13.93
CA VAL A 644 7.45 19.03 13.81
C VAL A 644 8.87 19.49 13.47
N ILE A 645 8.99 20.36 12.48
CA ILE A 645 10.27 20.87 11.97
C ILE A 645 10.38 22.36 12.30
N LYS A 646 11.22 22.68 13.28
CA LYS A 646 11.43 24.05 13.75
C LYS A 646 12.17 24.92 12.74
N PRO A 647 12.12 26.26 12.86
CA PRO A 647 12.84 27.19 11.99
C PRO A 647 14.35 26.95 11.89
N ASP A 648 14.97 26.46 12.96
CA ASP A 648 16.40 26.09 12.98
C ASP A 648 16.70 24.72 12.34
N GLY A 649 15.68 24.09 11.74
CA GLY A 649 15.75 22.77 11.14
C GLY A 649 15.81 21.64 12.16
N SER A 650 15.62 21.86 13.45
CA SER A 650 15.50 20.75 14.42
C SER A 650 14.17 20.02 14.24
N VAL A 651 14.22 18.68 14.30
CA VAL A 651 13.08 17.81 14.06
C VAL A 651 12.67 17.16 15.37
N TRP A 652 11.39 17.24 15.68
CA TRP A 652 10.84 16.80 16.96
C TRP A 652 9.66 15.87 16.72
N TYR A 653 9.70 14.69 17.32
CA TYR A 653 8.62 13.70 17.24
C TYR A 653 7.66 13.86 18.40
N HIS A 654 6.37 13.74 18.11
CA HIS A 654 5.32 13.80 19.11
C HIS A 654 4.31 12.67 18.88
N ASP A 655 4.08 11.93 19.97
CA ASP A 655 3.07 10.91 20.15
C ASP A 655 2.28 11.25 21.42
N GLY A 656 1.01 11.59 21.29
CA GLY A 656 0.18 11.98 22.44
C GLY A 656 0.06 10.89 23.51
N ILE A 657 0.35 9.62 23.19
CA ILE A 657 0.33 8.49 24.12
C ILE A 657 1.66 8.41 24.88
N GLU A 658 2.76 8.21 24.16
CA GLU A 658 4.06 7.90 24.77
C GLU A 658 4.83 9.16 25.19
N THR A 659 4.71 10.25 24.42
CA THR A 659 5.44 11.50 24.70
C THR A 659 4.65 12.49 25.56
N GLY A 660 3.33 12.30 25.69
CA GLY A 660 2.45 13.17 26.48
C GLY A 660 2.58 14.64 26.07
N THR A 661 2.87 15.54 27.01
CA THR A 661 3.05 16.98 26.71
C THR A 661 4.42 17.32 26.11
N HIS A 662 5.33 16.36 25.99
CA HIS A 662 6.67 16.56 25.49
C HIS A 662 6.80 16.11 24.03
N SER A 663 7.91 16.50 23.42
CA SER A 663 8.33 16.02 22.10
C SER A 663 9.79 15.60 22.16
N GLU A 664 10.15 14.58 21.41
CA GLU A 664 11.51 14.03 21.38
C GLU A 664 12.32 14.56 20.21
N ALA A 665 13.56 14.99 20.48
CA ALA A 665 14.47 15.41 19.43
C ALA A 665 14.91 14.22 18.57
N GLN A 666 14.69 14.29 17.26
CA GLN A 666 15.05 13.24 16.29
C GLN A 666 16.07 13.70 15.24
N GLY A 667 16.77 14.80 15.51
CA GLY A 667 17.89 15.28 14.69
C GLY A 667 17.60 16.59 13.97
N SER A 668 18.26 16.80 12.82
CA SER A 668 18.18 18.04 12.05
C SER A 668 17.85 17.77 10.58
N PHE A 669 16.84 18.50 10.10
CA PHE A 669 16.34 18.54 8.75
C PHE A 669 17.40 18.91 7.70
N HIS A 670 18.41 19.70 8.08
CA HIS A 670 19.49 20.11 7.17
C HIS A 670 20.62 19.08 7.03
N LYS A 671 20.68 18.08 7.92
CA LYS A 671 21.72 17.05 7.95
C LYS A 671 21.20 15.64 7.58
N ALA A 672 19.88 15.46 7.59
CA ALA A 672 19.24 14.19 7.32
C ALA A 672 18.66 14.14 5.89
N ASP A 673 18.74 12.97 5.27
CA ASP A 673 18.09 12.69 4.00
C ASP A 673 16.57 12.77 4.17
N VAL A 674 15.88 13.66 3.45
CA VAL A 674 14.44 13.91 3.53
C VAL A 674 13.59 12.62 3.49
N ARG A 675 14.12 11.53 2.92
CA ARG A 675 13.52 10.19 2.98
C ARG A 675 13.24 9.69 4.40
N PHE A 676 13.96 10.16 5.43
CA PHE A 676 13.70 9.84 6.84
C PHE A 676 12.31 10.30 7.27
N LEU A 677 11.74 11.31 6.61
CA LEU A 677 10.40 11.82 6.88
C LEU A 677 9.29 10.94 6.29
N ASN A 678 9.58 9.99 5.40
CA ASN A 678 8.54 9.17 4.77
C ASN A 678 7.94 8.14 5.75
N PHE A 679 8.67 7.77 6.80
CA PHE A 679 8.26 6.78 7.78
C PHE A 679 8.61 7.19 9.20
N SER A 680 7.73 6.87 10.15
CA SER A 680 8.03 6.84 11.57
C SER A 680 8.11 5.38 12.01
N VAL A 681 9.16 5.04 12.75
CA VAL A 681 9.37 3.69 13.29
C VAL A 681 9.61 3.82 14.79
N ARG A 682 8.74 3.21 15.59
CA ARG A 682 8.93 3.05 17.05
C ARG A 682 8.64 1.60 17.42
N GLY A 683 9.64 0.93 18.00
CA GLY A 683 9.55 -0.51 18.27
C GLY A 683 9.23 -1.29 16.97
N GLU A 684 8.18 -2.10 17.02
CA GLU A 684 7.69 -2.89 15.87
C GLU A 684 6.69 -2.12 14.98
N VAL A 685 6.22 -0.95 15.44
CA VAL A 685 5.17 -0.17 14.74
C VAL A 685 5.81 0.75 13.71
N ARG A 686 5.47 0.52 12.43
CA ARG A 686 5.85 1.37 11.30
C ARG A 686 4.64 2.17 10.84
N LYS A 687 4.73 3.50 10.93
CA LYS A 687 3.73 4.43 10.41
C LYS A 687 4.25 5.12 9.15
N THR A 688 3.40 5.25 8.15
CA THR A 688 3.74 5.94 6.89
C THR A 688 3.32 7.41 6.98
N ALA A 689 4.09 8.30 6.35
CA ALA A 689 3.65 9.69 6.19
C ALA A 689 2.31 9.72 5.45
N ALA A 690 1.27 10.16 6.13
CA ALA A 690 -0.08 10.26 5.61
C ALA A 690 -0.37 11.67 5.09
N SER A 691 0.23 12.69 5.70
CA SER A 691 0.05 14.07 5.29
C SER A 691 1.16 15.00 5.75
N VAL A 692 1.20 16.19 5.16
CA VAL A 692 2.19 17.22 5.45
C VAL A 692 1.56 18.61 5.55
N ILE A 693 2.18 19.47 6.35
CA ILE A 693 1.80 20.87 6.50
C ILE A 693 2.99 21.74 6.06
N TYR A 694 2.72 22.61 5.10
CA TYR A 694 3.64 23.63 4.64
C TYR A 694 3.24 24.99 5.19
N TRP A 695 4.20 25.76 5.68
CA TRP A 695 3.98 27.09 6.23
C TRP A 695 4.79 28.13 5.48
N ARG A 696 4.20 29.31 5.26
CA ARG A 696 4.85 30.40 4.54
C ARG A 696 6.11 30.87 5.28
N GLU A 697 7.23 30.94 4.56
CA GLU A 697 8.45 31.58 5.05
C GLU A 697 8.18 33.08 5.21
N TYR A 698 8.53 33.62 6.37
CA TYR A 698 8.37 35.06 6.63
C TYR A 698 9.43 35.81 5.83
N GLU A 699 9.03 36.89 5.15
CA GLU A 699 9.96 37.88 4.59
C GLU A 699 10.41 38.86 5.67
#